data_AF-A0A0T9SXM8-F1
#
_entry.id   AF-A0A0T9SXM8-F1
#
_cell.length_a   1.000
_cell.length_b   1.000
_cell.length_c   1.000
_cell.angle_alpha   90.00
_cell.angle_beta   90.00
_cell.angle_gamma   90.00
#
_symmetry.space_group_name_H-M   'P 1'
#
loop_
_entity.id
_entity.type
_entity.pdbx_description
1 polymer ?
#
loop_
_entity_poly.entity_id
_entity_poly.type
_entity_poly.pdbx_seq_one_letter_code
_entity_poly.pdbx_strand_id
1 'polypeptide(L)'
;MARQGIRRLLILSGQRDWSRQQAAILRQQLPGDWLWLGDSPPADVTCVSASAAKTLLGQEWLHGVFDGTDGFNTEALAVLAGALRAGSWLVLMVPEWESWPFQPDHDSLRWSEQGTPIVTPHFIRHLQRQLVAEPDVVLWRQARPLAVPQFAPRSDWQRPDGSPTAEQRAILQRLMQAKCGSWVLTAARGRGKSTLAGMLVAQWQGHCWVTGPGKAATQVLNQRAGERARFWAPDALLDYCRQHDVSEIDWLLIDEAAAIPAPLLSALLAYFPRTLLTTTVQGYEGSGRGFLLKFCATLRNWHHLTLTNPVRWATDDPLEHVVDDALLFNALPISDELGAGSSPASQIDITPCTQRDWLSQPQLLQHYYGLLTSAHYRTTPLDLRRLMDAPGMHFFAAKAADAVVGALWLVDEGGLSCDLAHDIWAGRRRPKGSLVAQSLAAHSGQWQAPTLLSRRISRVAVAPSWRRQGIAHRMIAAERQNATQQQRDFLSVSFGYTDELHDFWRSCGFQLVRIGSHKEASSGCYAAMALLPLSSAGEKLCEAARQQLERNWYWLHQWVDIPMPSSLSLPAQPDISLNDDDWRELSGFAFAFRPLEASLPALQRLLLRSGLPLPALRQYLQQGMTPAEIVHNVGLSGRKALVARWRQEAAEGMAEL
;
A
#
# COMPACT_ATOMS: atom_id res chain seq x y z
N MET A 1 -28.57 7.34 20.80
CA MET A 1 -27.23 6.81 20.48
C MET A 1 -26.90 5.56 21.29
N ALA A 2 -26.54 5.64 22.58
CA ALA A 2 -26.12 4.45 23.35
C ALA A 2 -27.18 3.33 23.38
N ARG A 3 -28.44 3.67 23.69
CA ARG A 3 -29.57 2.72 23.65
C ARG A 3 -29.79 2.09 22.26
N GLN A 4 -29.51 2.85 21.21
CA GLN A 4 -29.69 2.45 19.82
C GLN A 4 -28.44 1.81 19.22
N GLY A 5 -27.35 1.70 19.98
CA GLY A 5 -26.10 1.08 19.50
C GLY A 5 -25.33 1.88 18.47
N ILE A 6 -25.67 3.15 18.22
CA ILE A 6 -25.08 3.96 17.14
C ILE A 6 -24.13 5.06 17.66
N ARG A 7 -23.38 5.63 16.73
CA ARG A 7 -22.42 6.72 16.88
C ARG A 7 -22.73 7.82 15.87
N ARG A 8 -22.35 9.05 16.18
CA ARG A 8 -22.58 10.20 15.31
C ARG A 8 -21.36 11.09 15.19
N LEU A 9 -21.36 11.87 14.12
CA LEU A 9 -20.36 12.87 13.83
C LEU A 9 -20.90 14.26 14.16
N LEU A 10 -20.14 15.02 14.95
CA LEU A 10 -20.35 16.43 15.19
C LEU A 10 -19.18 17.20 14.57
N ILE A 11 -19.47 18.13 13.68
CA ILE A 11 -18.47 18.96 13.02
C ILE A 11 -18.43 20.34 13.70
N LEU A 12 -17.25 20.75 14.13
CA LEU A 12 -16.97 22.10 14.61
C LEU A 12 -16.16 22.83 13.54
N SER A 13 -16.80 23.78 12.86
CA SER A 13 -16.19 24.52 11.75
C SER A 13 -16.05 26.00 12.09
N GLY A 14 -14.81 26.48 12.15
CA GLY A 14 -14.49 27.86 12.50
C GLY A 14 -13.03 28.06 12.87
N GLN A 15 -12.76 29.11 13.63
CA GLN A 15 -11.45 29.38 14.21
C GLN A 15 -11.04 28.27 15.18
N ARG A 16 -9.74 27.94 15.17
CA ARG A 16 -9.18 26.83 15.96
C ARG A 16 -9.50 26.93 17.45
N ASP A 17 -9.33 28.11 18.04
CA ASP A 17 -9.57 28.31 19.48
C ASP A 17 -11.05 28.19 19.84
N TRP A 18 -11.95 28.66 18.96
CA TRP A 18 -13.38 28.48 19.13
C TRP A 18 -13.76 26.99 19.11
N SER A 19 -13.29 26.25 18.09
CA SER A 19 -13.56 24.80 17.98
C SER A 19 -13.02 24.03 19.19
N ARG A 20 -11.82 24.38 19.69
CA ARG A 20 -11.25 23.81 20.92
C ARG A 20 -12.12 24.08 22.14
N GLN A 21 -12.58 25.32 22.30
CA GLN A 21 -13.44 25.69 23.42
C GLN A 21 -14.75 24.90 23.39
N GLN A 22 -15.39 24.75 22.23
CA GLN A 22 -16.62 23.95 22.11
C GLN A 22 -16.37 22.46 22.40
N ALA A 23 -15.26 21.88 21.90
CA ALA A 23 -14.88 20.51 22.21
C ALA A 23 -14.67 20.29 23.72
N ALA A 24 -14.04 21.25 24.41
CA ALA A 24 -13.85 21.21 25.86
C ALA A 24 -15.19 21.27 26.63
N ILE A 25 -16.13 22.12 26.20
CA ILE A 25 -17.47 22.21 26.79
C ILE A 25 -18.22 20.87 26.63
N LEU A 26 -18.17 20.28 25.42
CA LEU A 26 -18.81 18.98 25.16
C LEU A 26 -18.23 17.87 26.04
N ARG A 27 -16.91 17.87 26.26
CA ARG A 27 -16.25 16.93 27.16
C ARG A 27 -16.70 17.05 28.61
N GLN A 28 -17.00 18.25 29.08
CA GLN A 28 -17.54 18.46 30.43
C GLN A 28 -19.01 18.00 30.54
N GLN A 29 -19.79 18.16 29.48
CA GLN A 29 -21.21 17.80 29.46
C GLN A 29 -21.47 16.31 29.23
N LEU A 30 -20.58 15.63 28.50
CA LEU A 30 -20.73 14.23 28.13
C LEU A 30 -19.58 13.42 28.73
N PRO A 31 -19.84 12.56 29.74
CA PRO A 31 -18.79 11.75 30.35
C PRO A 31 -18.24 10.75 29.33
N GLY A 32 -16.92 10.64 29.25
CA GLY A 32 -16.24 9.71 28.36
C GLY A 32 -14.73 9.80 28.46
N ASP A 33 -14.05 8.91 27.75
CA ASP A 33 -12.59 8.84 27.73
C ASP A 33 -11.99 10.00 26.90
N TRP A 34 -12.70 10.46 25.87
CA TRP A 34 -12.36 11.60 25.02
C TRP A 34 -10.93 11.58 24.49
N LEU A 35 -10.64 10.60 23.63
CA LEU A 35 -9.35 10.54 22.94
C LEU A 35 -9.20 11.72 21.96
N TRP A 36 -8.11 12.48 22.08
CA TRP A 36 -7.77 13.54 21.13
C TRP A 36 -6.78 13.03 20.08
N LEU A 37 -7.14 13.12 18.81
CA LEU A 37 -6.26 12.80 17.69
C LEU A 37 -5.85 14.09 16.98
N GLY A 38 -4.57 14.45 17.11
CA GLY A 38 -4.00 15.66 16.56
C GLY A 38 -2.69 16.04 17.28
N ASP A 39 -2.01 17.08 16.80
CA ASP A 39 -0.66 17.42 17.26
C ASP A 39 -0.62 18.54 18.32
N SER A 40 -1.77 19.06 18.72
CA SER A 40 -1.84 20.14 19.72
C SER A 40 -3.09 19.99 20.60
N PRO A 41 -3.08 19.01 21.54
CA PRO A 41 -4.19 18.77 22.45
C PRO A 41 -4.25 19.82 23.57
N PRO A 42 -5.38 19.92 24.28
CA PRO A 42 -5.44 20.51 25.60
C PRO A 42 -4.57 19.72 26.61
N ALA A 43 -4.05 20.40 27.64
CA ALA A 43 -3.05 19.84 28.56
C ALA A 43 -3.52 18.63 29.41
N ASP A 44 -4.82 18.39 29.49
CA ASP A 44 -5.46 17.40 30.36
C ASP A 44 -6.15 16.26 29.58
N VAL A 45 -5.79 16.07 28.30
CA VAL A 45 -6.43 15.10 27.41
C VAL A 45 -5.44 14.05 26.91
N THR A 46 -5.86 12.78 26.93
CA THR A 46 -5.12 11.70 26.29
C THR A 46 -5.04 11.97 24.79
N CYS A 47 -3.82 12.14 24.28
CA CYS A 47 -3.59 12.55 22.91
C CYS A 47 -2.74 11.55 22.13
N VAL A 48 -3.10 11.34 20.87
CA VAL A 48 -2.32 10.56 19.91
C VAL A 48 -2.13 11.37 18.63
N SER A 49 -0.88 11.54 18.20
CA SER A 49 -0.57 12.16 16.91
C SER A 49 -1.19 11.40 15.75
N ALA A 50 -1.47 12.09 14.64
CA ALA A 50 -2.03 11.43 13.45
C ALA A 50 -1.12 10.31 12.90
N SER A 51 0.21 10.48 12.98
CA SER A 51 1.17 9.45 12.60
C SER A 51 1.13 8.20 13.48
N ALA A 52 0.75 8.35 14.74
CA ALA A 52 0.67 7.26 15.72
C ALA A 52 -0.73 6.64 15.81
N ALA A 53 -1.70 7.08 14.99
CA ALA A 53 -3.08 6.60 15.04
C ALA A 53 -3.21 5.08 15.01
N LYS A 54 -2.36 4.37 14.27
CA LYS A 54 -2.36 2.90 14.18
C LYS A 54 -2.13 2.20 15.53
N THR A 55 -1.59 2.87 16.54
CA THR A 55 -1.46 2.34 17.90
C THR A 55 -2.82 2.16 18.62
N LEU A 56 -3.86 2.85 18.15
CA LEU A 56 -5.23 2.75 18.66
C LEU A 56 -5.94 1.46 18.21
N LEU A 57 -5.29 0.67 17.36
CA LEU A 57 -5.82 -0.61 16.91
C LEU A 57 -6.03 -1.58 18.07
N GLY A 58 -7.19 -2.26 18.04
CA GLY A 58 -7.59 -3.17 19.10
C GLY A 58 -8.14 -2.49 20.36
N GLN A 59 -8.08 -1.16 20.46
CA GLN A 59 -8.61 -0.40 21.59
C GLN A 59 -10.05 0.08 21.32
N GLU A 60 -10.77 0.39 22.39
CA GLU A 60 -12.12 0.95 22.33
C GLU A 60 -12.21 2.20 23.19
N TRP A 61 -12.76 3.29 22.64
CA TRP A 61 -12.86 4.60 23.32
C TRP A 61 -14.30 5.10 23.34
N LEU A 62 -14.71 5.74 24.43
CA LEU A 62 -15.96 6.48 24.51
C LEU A 62 -15.71 7.96 24.19
N HIS A 63 -16.22 8.40 23.03
CA HIS A 63 -15.99 9.72 22.45
C HIS A 63 -14.56 9.98 21.95
N GLY A 64 -14.42 10.82 20.94
CA GLY A 64 -13.12 11.23 20.42
C GLY A 64 -13.18 12.53 19.64
N VAL A 65 -12.06 13.23 19.59
CA VAL A 65 -11.85 14.45 18.81
C VAL A 65 -10.83 14.19 17.72
N PHE A 66 -11.15 14.58 16.49
CA PHE A 66 -10.20 14.64 15.39
C PHE A 66 -9.91 16.11 15.07
N ASP A 67 -8.68 16.55 15.28
CA ASP A 67 -8.21 17.88 14.91
C ASP A 67 -7.75 17.89 13.44
N GLY A 68 -8.66 18.25 12.54
CA GLY A 68 -8.40 18.45 11.11
C GLY A 68 -8.22 19.92 10.73
N THR A 69 -7.90 20.79 11.68
CA THR A 69 -7.80 22.24 11.44
C THR A 69 -6.53 22.66 10.68
N ASP A 70 -5.47 21.85 10.74
CA ASP A 70 -4.18 22.13 10.09
C ASP A 70 -3.86 21.15 8.96
N GLY A 71 -4.16 19.87 9.16
CA GLY A 71 -4.01 18.84 8.14
C GLY A 71 -5.03 17.72 8.32
N PHE A 72 -5.54 17.18 7.23
CA PHE A 72 -6.61 16.19 7.27
C PHE A 72 -6.09 14.78 7.04
N ASN A 73 -5.64 14.08 8.08
CA ASN A 73 -5.16 12.71 7.92
C ASN A 73 -6.31 11.69 7.81
N THR A 74 -6.60 11.22 6.59
CA THR A 74 -7.74 10.31 6.32
C THR A 74 -7.61 8.93 6.96
N GLU A 75 -6.40 8.38 7.02
CA GLU A 75 -6.17 7.09 7.70
C GLU A 75 -6.45 7.22 9.20
N ALA A 76 -5.96 8.28 9.84
CA ALA A 76 -6.15 8.51 11.26
C ALA A 76 -7.62 8.77 11.62
N LEU A 77 -8.36 9.50 10.79
CA LEU A 77 -9.81 9.66 10.94
C LEU A 77 -10.53 8.31 10.95
N ALA A 78 -10.22 7.45 9.97
CA ALA A 78 -10.83 6.14 9.85
C ALA A 78 -10.46 5.21 11.01
N VAL A 79 -9.21 5.28 11.50
CA VAL A 79 -8.75 4.53 12.68
C VAL A 79 -9.54 4.96 13.91
N LEU A 80 -9.65 6.27 14.17
CA LEU A 80 -10.37 6.82 15.31
C LEU A 80 -11.85 6.45 15.25
N ALA A 81 -12.51 6.68 14.11
CA ALA A 81 -13.89 6.29 13.89
C ALA A 81 -14.09 4.79 14.19
N GLY A 82 -13.19 3.92 13.73
CA GLY A 82 -13.25 2.49 13.99
C GLY A 82 -12.90 2.05 15.42
N ALA A 83 -12.39 2.95 16.27
CA ALA A 83 -12.07 2.71 17.68
C ALA A 83 -13.18 3.17 18.64
N LEU A 84 -14.15 3.96 18.15
CA LEU A 84 -15.24 4.47 18.98
C LEU A 84 -16.31 3.41 19.26
N ARG A 85 -16.73 3.34 20.53
CA ARG A 85 -17.82 2.47 21.02
C ARG A 85 -19.19 3.00 20.62
N ALA A 86 -20.20 2.14 20.57
CA ALA A 86 -21.61 2.55 20.51
C ALA A 86 -21.96 3.61 21.57
N GLY A 87 -22.74 4.61 21.19
CA GLY A 87 -23.04 5.77 22.03
C GLY A 87 -22.06 6.93 21.88
N SER A 88 -21.00 6.79 21.09
CA SER A 88 -19.96 7.81 20.96
C SER A 88 -20.32 8.96 20.00
N TRP A 89 -19.82 10.16 20.34
CA TRP A 89 -19.58 11.23 19.38
C TRP A 89 -18.15 11.16 18.85
N LEU A 90 -18.00 11.29 17.53
CA LEU A 90 -16.78 11.77 16.92
C LEU A 90 -16.93 13.28 16.71
N VAL A 91 -16.06 14.08 17.32
CA VAL A 91 -16.01 15.52 17.11
C VAL A 91 -14.93 15.82 16.09
N LEU A 92 -15.32 16.28 14.90
CA LEU A 92 -14.44 16.66 13.82
C LEU A 92 -14.25 18.18 13.83
N MET A 93 -13.06 18.64 14.22
CA MET A 93 -12.69 20.05 14.15
C MET A 93 -12.08 20.34 12.78
N VAL A 94 -12.63 21.33 12.08
CA VAL A 94 -12.18 21.74 10.74
C VAL A 94 -12.12 23.26 10.65
N PRO A 95 -11.40 23.81 9.66
CA PRO A 95 -11.41 25.24 9.42
C PRO A 95 -12.80 25.79 9.10
N GLU A 96 -12.89 27.11 8.92
CA GLU A 96 -14.12 27.76 8.50
C GLU A 96 -14.63 27.19 7.17
N TRP A 97 -15.89 26.73 7.18
CA TRP A 97 -16.49 25.86 6.16
C TRP A 97 -16.29 26.35 4.73
N GLU A 98 -16.50 27.65 4.48
CA GLU A 98 -16.44 28.21 3.12
C GLU A 98 -15.00 28.40 2.63
N SER A 99 -14.07 28.68 3.54
CA SER A 99 -12.65 28.90 3.21
C SER A 99 -11.84 27.59 3.17
N TRP A 100 -12.31 26.53 3.83
CA TRP A 100 -11.59 25.27 4.01
C TRP A 100 -11.02 24.65 2.71
N PRO A 101 -11.74 24.58 1.57
CA PRO A 101 -11.18 24.05 0.32
C PRO A 101 -9.95 24.80 -0.21
N PHE A 102 -9.74 26.04 0.23
CA PHE A 102 -8.68 26.93 -0.20
C PHE A 102 -7.55 27.05 0.82
N GLN A 103 -7.66 26.38 1.97
CA GLN A 103 -6.60 26.36 2.96
C GLN A 103 -5.59 25.25 2.62
N PRO A 104 -4.28 25.50 2.80
CA PRO A 104 -3.28 24.46 2.66
C PRO A 104 -3.52 23.34 3.68
N ASP A 105 -3.37 22.09 3.24
CA ASP A 105 -3.47 20.92 4.10
C ASP A 105 -2.07 20.41 4.45
N HIS A 106 -1.66 20.49 5.72
CA HIS A 106 -0.34 20.04 6.16
C HIS A 106 -0.11 18.52 6.02
N ASP A 107 -1.17 17.69 6.05
CA ASP A 107 -1.05 16.25 5.79
C ASP A 107 -0.61 15.97 4.35
N SER A 108 -0.82 16.92 3.42
CA SER A 108 -0.44 16.78 2.01
C SER A 108 1.06 16.54 1.80
N LEU A 109 1.92 16.96 2.71
CA LEU A 109 3.36 16.73 2.67
C LEU A 109 3.74 15.24 2.68
N ARG A 110 2.85 14.37 3.15
CA ARG A 110 3.05 12.90 3.15
C ARG A 110 2.88 12.29 1.77
N TRP A 111 2.11 12.91 0.88
CA TRP A 111 1.59 12.24 -0.32
C TRP A 111 1.58 13.05 -1.61
N SER A 112 1.66 14.38 -1.56
CA SER A 112 1.65 15.29 -2.72
C SER A 112 2.99 15.42 -3.43
N GLU A 113 4.06 14.92 -2.79
CA GLU A 113 5.45 15.01 -3.28
C GLU A 113 5.97 16.47 -3.40
N GLN A 114 5.24 17.44 -2.83
CA GLN A 114 5.65 18.84 -2.78
C GLN A 114 6.49 19.15 -1.53
N GLY A 115 7.32 20.20 -1.62
CA GLY A 115 8.11 20.71 -0.51
C GLY A 115 7.31 21.52 0.51
N THR A 116 6.11 21.97 0.14
CA THR A 116 5.20 22.77 0.96
C THR A 116 3.79 22.16 0.94
N PRO A 117 2.96 22.39 1.97
CA PRO A 117 1.55 22.03 1.95
C PRO A 117 0.85 22.56 0.70
N ILE A 118 -0.16 21.83 0.24
CA ILE A 118 -0.98 22.20 -0.93
C ILE A 118 -2.43 22.33 -0.51
N VAL A 119 -3.20 23.13 -1.23
CA VAL A 119 -4.66 23.14 -1.10
C VAL A 119 -5.23 21.83 -1.66
N THR A 120 -6.31 21.33 -1.06
CA THR A 120 -6.96 20.07 -1.50
C THR A 120 -8.44 20.26 -1.82
N PRO A 121 -8.77 21.16 -2.76
CA PRO A 121 -10.14 21.60 -2.98
C PRO A 121 -11.06 20.46 -3.45
N HIS A 122 -10.55 19.46 -4.17
CA HIS A 122 -11.36 18.37 -4.67
C HIS A 122 -11.77 17.44 -3.54
N PHE A 123 -10.83 16.97 -2.74
CA PHE A 123 -11.14 16.11 -1.60
C PHE A 123 -12.01 16.84 -0.56
N ILE A 124 -11.67 18.09 -0.20
CA ILE A 124 -12.46 18.83 0.80
C ILE A 124 -13.89 19.07 0.31
N ARG A 125 -14.11 19.43 -0.96
CA ARG A 125 -15.48 19.59 -1.48
C ARG A 125 -16.25 18.27 -1.53
N HIS A 126 -15.59 17.16 -1.86
CA HIS A 126 -16.21 15.84 -1.79
C HIS A 126 -16.62 15.52 -0.35
N LEU A 127 -15.72 15.72 0.61
CA LEU A 127 -15.98 15.51 2.02
C LEU A 127 -17.17 16.37 2.50
N GLN A 128 -17.17 17.68 2.20
CA GLN A 128 -18.28 18.57 2.54
C GLN A 128 -19.62 18.09 2.00
N ARG A 129 -19.65 17.56 0.77
CA ARG A 129 -20.87 17.00 0.17
C ARG A 129 -21.36 15.77 0.92
N GLN A 130 -20.48 14.82 1.26
CA GLN A 130 -20.86 13.64 2.02
C GLN A 130 -21.33 13.99 3.44
N LEU A 131 -20.62 14.92 4.10
CA LEU A 131 -20.96 15.39 5.45
C LEU A 131 -22.32 16.09 5.51
N VAL A 132 -22.70 16.84 4.47
CA VAL A 132 -24.01 17.54 4.41
C VAL A 132 -25.13 16.62 3.93
N ALA A 133 -24.82 15.60 3.13
CA ALA A 133 -25.79 14.63 2.65
C ALA A 133 -26.29 13.69 3.77
N GLU A 134 -25.47 13.44 4.79
CA GLU A 134 -25.83 12.53 5.89
C GLU A 134 -26.71 13.25 6.94
N PRO A 135 -28.00 12.86 7.11
CA PRO A 135 -28.92 13.51 8.04
C PRO A 135 -28.56 13.34 9.52
N ASP A 136 -27.81 12.30 9.88
CA ASP A 136 -27.38 12.05 11.26
C ASP A 136 -26.08 12.82 11.64
N VAL A 137 -25.50 13.61 10.72
CA VAL A 137 -24.35 14.51 10.99
C VAL A 137 -24.83 15.85 11.54
N VAL A 138 -24.15 16.35 12.58
CA VAL A 138 -24.41 17.68 13.14
C VAL A 138 -23.30 18.64 12.69
N LEU A 139 -23.65 19.70 11.95
CA LEU A 139 -22.71 20.74 11.54
C LEU A 139 -22.88 22.00 12.38
N TRP A 140 -21.90 22.30 13.23
CA TRP A 140 -21.87 23.52 14.03
C TRP A 140 -20.79 24.47 13.51
N ARG A 141 -21.25 25.58 12.91
CA ARG A 141 -20.39 26.64 12.40
C ARG A 141 -20.25 27.77 13.42
N GLN A 142 -19.05 28.34 13.53
CA GLN A 142 -18.82 29.55 14.33
C GLN A 142 -19.79 30.66 13.89
N ALA A 143 -20.25 31.45 14.86
CA ALA A 143 -21.27 32.50 14.68
C ALA A 143 -22.66 32.01 14.24
N ARG A 144 -22.93 30.70 14.23
CA ARG A 144 -24.28 30.14 14.09
C ARG A 144 -24.68 29.39 15.37
N PRO A 145 -25.96 29.45 15.78
CA PRO A 145 -26.43 28.65 16.90
C PRO A 145 -26.34 27.16 16.54
N LEU A 146 -26.09 26.32 17.56
CA LEU A 146 -26.12 24.87 17.40
C LEU A 146 -27.55 24.42 17.03
N ALA A 147 -27.72 23.90 15.82
CA ALA A 147 -28.95 23.27 15.38
C ALA A 147 -28.75 21.76 15.34
N VAL A 148 -29.35 21.04 16.29
CA VAL A 148 -29.33 19.57 16.31
C VAL A 148 -30.54 19.07 15.50
N PRO A 149 -30.33 18.29 14.42
CA PRO A 149 -31.43 17.77 13.63
C PRO A 149 -32.27 16.77 14.45
N GLN A 150 -33.55 16.66 14.10
CA GLN A 150 -34.40 15.63 14.66
C GLN A 150 -34.02 14.28 14.06
N PHE A 151 -33.38 13.43 14.86
CA PHE A 151 -32.95 12.12 14.41
C PHE A 151 -34.14 11.15 14.31
N ALA A 152 -34.15 10.32 13.28
CA ALA A 152 -35.14 9.25 13.13
C ALA A 152 -35.05 8.27 14.32
N PRO A 153 -36.20 7.80 14.85
CA PRO A 153 -36.20 6.80 15.91
C PRO A 153 -35.66 5.47 15.37
N ARG A 154 -34.85 4.79 16.19
CA ARG A 154 -34.29 3.47 15.93
C ARG A 154 -34.61 2.53 17.08
N SER A 155 -34.66 1.23 16.79
CA SER A 155 -34.84 0.19 17.81
C SER A 155 -33.70 0.19 18.82
N ASP A 156 -33.99 -0.33 20.01
CA ASP A 156 -32.96 -0.56 21.02
C ASP A 156 -32.01 -1.67 20.53
N TRP A 157 -30.72 -1.39 20.63
CA TRP A 157 -29.66 -2.32 20.25
C TRP A 157 -29.14 -3.03 21.48
N GLN A 158 -29.03 -4.35 21.37
CA GLN A 158 -28.43 -5.18 22.39
C GLN A 158 -26.99 -5.50 22.00
N ARG A 159 -26.04 -5.05 22.82
CA ARG A 159 -24.63 -5.41 22.65
C ARG A 159 -24.50 -6.94 22.82
N PRO A 160 -23.74 -7.63 21.95
CA PRO A 160 -23.42 -9.03 22.15
C PRO A 160 -22.82 -9.26 23.54
N ASP A 161 -23.37 -10.23 24.27
CA ASP A 161 -22.97 -10.62 25.64
C ASP A 161 -21.61 -11.33 25.72
N GLY A 162 -20.95 -11.50 24.58
CA GLY A 162 -19.69 -12.21 24.45
C GLY A 162 -19.87 -13.67 24.01
N SER A 163 -21.09 -14.16 23.87
CA SER A 163 -21.41 -15.39 23.15
C SER A 163 -21.33 -15.17 21.62
N PRO A 164 -21.13 -16.23 20.82
CA PRO A 164 -21.13 -16.10 19.37
C PRO A 164 -22.49 -15.61 18.86
N THR A 165 -22.48 -14.60 18.00
CA THR A 165 -23.68 -14.19 17.25
C THR A 165 -24.18 -15.34 16.37
N ALA A 166 -25.40 -15.25 15.85
CA ALA A 166 -25.95 -16.30 14.97
C ALA A 166 -25.03 -16.59 13.76
N GLU A 167 -24.49 -15.53 13.13
CA GLU A 167 -23.56 -15.62 12.00
C GLU A 167 -22.23 -16.27 12.42
N GLN A 168 -21.65 -15.85 13.57
CA GLN A 168 -20.44 -16.45 14.11
C GLN A 168 -20.64 -17.92 14.49
N ARG A 169 -21.80 -18.29 15.06
CA ARG A 169 -22.13 -19.66 15.44
C ARG A 169 -22.21 -20.59 14.24
N ALA A 170 -22.85 -20.15 13.16
CA ALA A 170 -22.92 -20.92 11.92
C ALA A 170 -21.54 -21.18 11.32
N ILE A 171 -20.67 -20.16 11.32
CA ILE A 171 -19.29 -20.29 10.84
C ILE A 171 -18.47 -21.21 11.75
N LEU A 172 -18.56 -21.04 13.07
CA LEU A 172 -17.85 -21.90 14.04
C LEU A 172 -18.25 -23.36 13.88
N GLN A 173 -19.53 -23.68 13.71
CA GLN A 173 -19.99 -25.05 13.45
C GLN A 173 -19.34 -25.64 12.19
N ARG A 174 -19.24 -24.85 11.12
CA ARG A 174 -18.58 -25.29 9.87
C ARG A 174 -17.07 -25.49 10.06
N LEU A 175 -16.41 -24.63 10.83
CA LEU A 175 -14.98 -24.74 11.15
C LEU A 175 -14.71 -25.94 12.09
N MET A 176 -15.62 -26.28 13.01
CA MET A 176 -15.48 -27.46 13.88
C MET A 176 -15.56 -28.79 13.13
N GLN A 177 -16.20 -28.81 11.96
CA GLN A 177 -16.31 -30.00 11.12
C GLN A 177 -15.21 -30.10 10.06
N ALA A 178 -14.32 -29.11 10.01
CA ALA A 178 -13.22 -29.03 9.06
C ALA A 178 -12.20 -30.17 9.26
N LYS A 179 -11.91 -30.90 8.17
CA LYS A 179 -10.86 -31.93 8.13
C LYS A 179 -9.53 -31.37 7.63
N CYS A 180 -9.52 -30.73 6.48
CA CYS A 180 -8.35 -30.08 5.89
C CYS A 180 -8.76 -28.94 4.95
N GLY A 181 -7.85 -28.00 4.70
CA GLY A 181 -8.06 -26.90 3.76
C GLY A 181 -7.74 -25.52 4.34
N SER A 182 -8.03 -24.49 3.55
CA SER A 182 -7.86 -23.09 3.95
C SER A 182 -9.20 -22.36 4.01
N TRP A 183 -9.54 -21.78 5.15
CA TRP A 183 -10.75 -20.99 5.32
C TRP A 183 -10.39 -19.51 5.36
N VAL A 184 -11.04 -18.72 4.50
CA VAL A 184 -10.76 -17.29 4.39
C VAL A 184 -11.99 -16.52 4.86
N LEU A 185 -11.87 -15.93 6.04
CA LEU A 185 -12.90 -15.12 6.70
C LEU A 185 -12.71 -13.64 6.37
N THR A 186 -13.64 -13.09 5.59
CA THR A 186 -13.61 -11.68 5.20
C THR A 186 -14.73 -10.89 5.86
N ALA A 187 -14.42 -9.69 6.32
CA ALA A 187 -15.42 -8.78 6.85
C ALA A 187 -14.89 -7.35 6.92
N ALA A 188 -15.80 -6.38 6.98
CA ALA A 188 -15.47 -5.02 7.39
C ALA A 188 -14.89 -5.00 8.81
N ARG A 189 -14.36 -3.84 9.22
CA ARG A 189 -13.94 -3.60 10.61
C ARG A 189 -15.14 -3.71 11.55
N GLY A 190 -14.90 -4.15 12.79
CA GLY A 190 -15.93 -4.18 13.83
C GLY A 190 -16.98 -5.29 13.68
N ARG A 191 -16.80 -6.23 12.73
CA ARG A 191 -17.68 -7.40 12.51
C ARG A 191 -17.29 -8.65 13.32
N GLY A 192 -16.21 -8.58 14.10
CA GLY A 192 -15.83 -9.65 15.04
C GLY A 192 -15.01 -10.80 14.46
N LYS A 193 -14.19 -10.56 13.43
CA LYS A 193 -13.29 -11.56 12.82
C LYS A 193 -12.32 -12.19 13.83
N SER A 194 -11.49 -11.37 14.48
CA SER A 194 -10.53 -11.83 15.50
C SER A 194 -11.22 -12.47 16.70
N THR A 195 -12.44 -12.01 17.04
CA THR A 195 -13.26 -12.63 18.09
C THR A 195 -13.71 -14.03 17.71
N LEU A 196 -14.18 -14.24 16.47
CA LEU A 196 -14.55 -15.58 15.96
C LEU A 196 -13.33 -16.50 15.93
N ALA A 197 -12.19 -16.01 15.44
CA ALA A 197 -10.93 -16.75 15.45
C ALA A 197 -10.52 -17.17 16.89
N GLY A 198 -10.66 -16.28 17.87
CA GLY A 198 -10.41 -16.61 19.26
C GLY A 198 -11.42 -17.60 19.85
N MET A 199 -12.70 -17.50 19.47
CA MET A 199 -13.75 -18.47 19.85
C MET A 199 -13.45 -19.86 19.29
N LEU A 200 -12.91 -19.95 18.07
CA LEU A 200 -12.48 -21.22 17.46
C LEU A 200 -11.42 -21.90 18.33
N VAL A 201 -10.37 -21.16 18.70
CA VAL A 201 -9.30 -21.67 19.57
C VAL A 201 -9.84 -22.08 20.94
N ALA A 202 -10.74 -21.28 21.51
CA ALA A 202 -11.31 -21.57 22.82
C ALA A 202 -12.18 -22.85 22.82
N GLN A 203 -12.81 -23.20 21.70
CA GLN A 203 -13.70 -24.37 21.60
C GLN A 203 -13.00 -25.63 21.10
N TRP A 204 -11.89 -25.48 20.37
CA TRP A 204 -11.11 -26.61 19.86
C TRP A 204 -10.37 -27.35 20.98
N GLN A 205 -10.33 -28.68 20.91
CA GLN A 205 -9.73 -29.53 21.95
C GLN A 205 -8.24 -29.82 21.73
N GLY A 206 -7.71 -29.60 20.52
CA GLY A 206 -6.30 -29.83 20.20
C GLY A 206 -5.48 -28.53 20.05
N HIS A 207 -4.34 -28.61 19.38
CA HIS A 207 -3.34 -27.53 19.41
C HIS A 207 -3.56 -26.49 18.29
N CYS A 208 -3.62 -25.21 18.68
CA CYS A 208 -3.79 -24.09 17.76
C CYS A 208 -2.63 -23.10 17.90
N TRP A 209 -2.10 -22.64 16.77
CA TRP A 209 -1.15 -21.54 16.71
C TRP A 209 -1.74 -20.31 16.05
N VAL A 210 -1.23 -19.15 16.43
CA VAL A 210 -1.70 -17.85 15.94
C VAL A 210 -0.54 -17.07 15.36
N THR A 211 -0.75 -16.46 14.21
CA THR A 211 0.18 -15.50 13.61
C THR A 211 -0.59 -14.30 13.04
N GLY A 212 0.13 -13.24 12.72
CA GLY A 212 -0.40 -11.96 12.26
C GLY A 212 0.75 -10.97 11.99
N PRO A 213 0.47 -9.80 11.40
CA PRO A 213 1.51 -8.80 11.10
C PRO A 213 2.24 -8.29 12.35
N GLY A 214 1.62 -8.42 13.53
CA GLY A 214 2.26 -8.17 14.82
C GLY A 214 1.39 -8.62 15.98
N LYS A 215 1.99 -8.75 17.18
CA LYS A 215 1.29 -9.23 18.39
C LYS A 215 0.13 -8.34 18.81
N ALA A 216 0.22 -7.03 18.57
CA ALA A 216 -0.86 -6.08 18.89
C ALA A 216 -2.11 -6.32 18.02
N ALA A 217 -1.93 -6.69 16.75
CA ALA A 217 -3.03 -6.97 15.83
C ALA A 217 -3.85 -8.20 16.28
N THR A 218 -3.21 -9.18 16.90
CA THR A 218 -3.83 -10.42 17.38
C THR A 218 -4.39 -10.32 18.80
N GLN A 219 -4.38 -9.14 19.43
CA GLN A 219 -4.75 -8.98 20.84
C GLN A 219 -6.18 -9.46 21.15
N VAL A 220 -7.16 -9.12 20.31
CA VAL A 220 -8.56 -9.53 20.50
C VAL A 220 -8.71 -11.06 20.38
N LEU A 221 -7.97 -11.67 19.45
CA LEU A 221 -7.92 -13.12 19.28
C LEU A 221 -7.33 -13.77 20.53
N ASN A 222 -6.15 -13.32 20.96
CA ASN A 222 -5.44 -13.87 22.12
C ASN A 222 -6.25 -13.74 23.42
N GLN A 223 -6.93 -12.61 23.63
CA GLN A 223 -7.81 -12.40 24.79
C GLN A 223 -8.95 -13.43 24.85
N ARG A 224 -9.48 -13.84 23.70
CA ARG A 224 -10.56 -14.84 23.61
C ARG A 224 -10.05 -16.27 23.64
N ALA A 225 -8.87 -16.52 23.06
CA ALA A 225 -8.20 -17.81 23.09
C ALA A 225 -7.66 -18.18 24.48
N GLY A 226 -7.32 -17.19 25.32
CA GLY A 226 -6.62 -17.40 26.58
C GLY A 226 -5.21 -17.97 26.36
N GLU A 227 -4.76 -18.85 27.24
CA GLU A 227 -3.43 -19.50 27.13
C GLU A 227 -3.39 -20.66 26.11
N ARG A 228 -4.51 -20.94 25.43
CA ARG A 228 -4.63 -22.09 24.50
C ARG A 228 -3.95 -21.91 23.15
N ALA A 229 -3.56 -20.68 22.81
CA ALA A 229 -2.82 -20.41 21.58
C ALA A 229 -1.51 -19.68 21.85
N ARG A 230 -0.46 -20.15 21.19
CA ARG A 230 0.84 -19.49 21.13
C ARG A 230 0.87 -18.55 19.92
N PHE A 231 1.23 -17.29 20.17
CA PHE A 231 1.51 -16.34 19.10
C PHE A 231 2.93 -16.53 18.55
N TRP A 232 3.05 -16.48 17.22
CA TRP A 232 4.31 -16.45 16.49
C TRP A 232 4.36 -15.29 15.51
N ALA A 233 5.51 -14.62 15.43
CA ALA A 233 5.78 -13.72 14.31
C ALA A 233 5.88 -14.53 13.01
N PRO A 234 5.37 -14.04 11.86
CA PRO A 234 5.28 -14.80 10.62
C PRO A 234 6.61 -15.41 10.15
N ASP A 235 7.69 -14.61 10.13
CA ASP A 235 9.01 -15.07 9.70
C ASP A 235 9.59 -16.12 10.65
N ALA A 236 9.51 -15.86 11.96
CA ALA A 236 9.98 -16.79 12.99
C ALA A 236 9.20 -18.12 12.98
N LEU A 237 7.90 -18.08 12.65
CA LEU A 237 7.10 -19.28 12.50
C LEU A 237 7.58 -20.12 11.31
N LEU A 238 7.82 -19.49 10.16
CA LEU A 238 8.28 -20.21 8.98
C LEU A 238 9.66 -20.83 9.22
N ASP A 239 10.58 -20.11 9.85
CA ASP A 239 11.90 -20.65 10.20
C ASP A 239 11.81 -21.81 11.19
N TYR A 240 10.89 -21.74 12.16
CA TYR A 240 10.64 -22.85 13.08
C TYR A 240 10.09 -24.08 12.35
N CYS A 241 9.07 -23.91 11.49
CA CYS A 241 8.46 -24.99 10.69
C CYS A 241 9.46 -25.67 9.74
N ARG A 242 10.50 -24.96 9.28
CA ARG A 242 11.56 -25.55 8.45
C ARG A 242 12.49 -26.49 9.22
N GLN A 243 12.59 -26.30 10.53
CA GLN A 243 13.56 -27.00 11.39
C GLN A 243 12.91 -28.05 12.29
N HIS A 244 11.59 -27.98 12.49
CA HIS A 244 10.86 -28.83 13.43
C HIS A 244 9.60 -29.42 12.78
N ASP A 245 9.20 -30.60 13.24
CA ASP A 245 7.90 -31.16 12.88
C ASP A 245 6.78 -30.41 13.61
N VAL A 246 5.71 -30.08 12.87
CA VAL A 246 4.54 -29.34 13.36
C VAL A 246 3.24 -30.13 13.14
N SER A 247 3.35 -31.43 12.86
CA SER A 247 2.24 -32.34 12.61
C SER A 247 1.22 -32.43 13.76
N GLU A 248 1.63 -32.14 14.99
CA GLU A 248 0.76 -32.07 16.18
C GLU A 248 -0.18 -30.85 16.19
N ILE A 249 0.04 -29.86 15.32
CA ILE A 249 -0.73 -28.62 15.28
C ILE A 249 -1.93 -28.76 14.34
N ASP A 250 -3.13 -28.64 14.91
CA ASP A 250 -4.39 -28.83 14.21
C ASP A 250 -4.78 -27.64 13.33
N TRP A 251 -4.52 -26.43 13.83
CA TRP A 251 -4.94 -25.17 13.23
C TRP A 251 -3.85 -24.11 13.28
N LEU A 252 -3.61 -23.46 12.14
CA LEU A 252 -2.95 -22.16 12.09
C LEU A 252 -3.98 -21.06 11.85
N LEU A 253 -4.10 -20.12 12.77
CA LEU A 253 -4.92 -18.93 12.63
C LEU A 253 -4.05 -17.74 12.24
N ILE A 254 -4.37 -17.11 11.11
CA ILE A 254 -3.64 -15.99 10.54
C ILE A 254 -4.56 -14.76 10.58
N ASP A 255 -4.36 -13.87 11.55
CA ASP A 255 -5.16 -12.64 11.68
C ASP A 255 -4.61 -11.53 10.77
N GLU A 256 -5.50 -10.82 10.06
CA GLU A 256 -5.14 -9.79 9.06
C GLU A 256 -4.12 -10.28 8.01
N ALA A 257 -4.41 -11.43 7.41
CA ALA A 257 -3.53 -12.10 6.46
C ALA A 257 -3.14 -11.23 5.25
N ALA A 258 -4.00 -10.30 4.80
CA ALA A 258 -3.66 -9.39 3.70
C ALA A 258 -2.51 -8.41 4.00
N ALA A 259 -2.08 -8.30 5.28
CA ALA A 259 -0.91 -7.53 5.66
C ALA A 259 0.40 -8.36 5.64
N ILE A 260 0.32 -9.68 5.47
CA ILE A 260 1.47 -10.59 5.44
C ILE A 260 1.88 -10.88 3.98
N PRO A 261 3.18 -10.89 3.65
CA PRO A 261 3.69 -11.24 2.32
C PRO A 261 3.04 -12.50 1.74
N ALA A 262 2.55 -12.44 0.49
CA ALA A 262 1.89 -13.59 -0.14
C ALA A 262 2.79 -14.85 -0.20
N PRO A 263 4.10 -14.78 -0.52
CA PRO A 263 4.93 -15.99 -0.52
C PRO A 263 5.17 -16.58 0.87
N LEU A 264 5.23 -15.73 1.89
CA LEU A 264 5.34 -16.19 3.28
C LEU A 264 4.07 -16.93 3.71
N LEU A 265 2.90 -16.40 3.35
CA LEU A 265 1.64 -17.10 3.57
C LEU A 265 1.60 -18.44 2.85
N SER A 266 1.89 -18.48 1.54
CA SER A 266 1.88 -19.73 0.77
C SER A 266 2.80 -20.79 1.37
N ALA A 267 3.99 -20.39 1.83
CA ALA A 267 4.92 -21.30 2.49
C ALA A 267 4.35 -21.83 3.82
N LEU A 268 3.78 -20.96 4.65
CA LEU A 268 3.17 -21.36 5.92
C LEU A 268 1.98 -22.29 5.74
N LEU A 269 1.06 -22.00 4.80
CA LEU A 269 -0.14 -22.80 4.58
C LEU A 269 0.16 -24.27 4.23
N ALA A 270 1.33 -24.55 3.66
CA ALA A 270 1.75 -25.91 3.30
C ALA A 270 2.07 -26.81 4.52
N TYR A 271 2.36 -26.22 5.69
CA TYR A 271 2.75 -26.96 6.90
C TYR A 271 1.57 -27.40 7.76
N PHE A 272 0.39 -26.80 7.59
CA PHE A 272 -0.75 -27.02 8.49
C PHE A 272 -1.93 -27.67 7.76
N PRO A 273 -2.60 -28.66 8.37
CA PRO A 273 -3.73 -29.32 7.74
C PRO A 273 -4.93 -28.39 7.60
N ARG A 274 -5.10 -27.44 8.53
CA ARG A 274 -6.20 -26.47 8.56
C ARG A 274 -5.69 -25.08 8.87
N THR A 275 -6.16 -24.11 8.09
CA THR A 275 -5.76 -22.71 8.26
C THR A 275 -6.97 -21.80 8.24
N LEU A 276 -7.06 -20.86 9.19
CA LEU A 276 -8.08 -19.81 9.19
C LEU A 276 -7.39 -18.47 8.93
N LEU A 277 -7.62 -17.89 7.76
CA LEU A 277 -7.12 -16.57 7.38
C LEU A 277 -8.23 -15.55 7.61
N THR A 278 -8.02 -14.55 8.46
CA THR A 278 -8.93 -13.41 8.56
C THR A 278 -8.37 -12.25 7.73
N THR A 279 -9.25 -11.47 7.10
CA THR A 279 -8.82 -10.26 6.39
C THR A 279 -9.90 -9.19 6.37
N THR A 280 -9.48 -7.94 6.55
CA THR A 280 -10.36 -6.77 6.39
C THR A 280 -10.49 -6.40 4.91
N VAL A 281 -11.72 -6.48 4.37
CA VAL A 281 -12.01 -6.17 2.95
C VAL A 281 -12.46 -4.74 2.68
N GLN A 282 -12.89 -4.03 3.73
CA GLN A 282 -13.39 -2.65 3.70
C GLN A 282 -12.75 -1.87 4.87
N GLY A 283 -12.01 -0.80 4.54
CA GLY A 283 -11.36 0.07 5.52
C GLY A 283 -10.00 0.62 5.08
N TYR A 284 -9.31 1.29 6.00
CA TYR A 284 -8.11 2.06 5.72
C TYR A 284 -6.82 1.22 5.62
N GLU A 285 -6.85 -0.07 5.93
CA GLU A 285 -5.65 -0.92 6.05
C GLU A 285 -5.20 -1.55 4.72
N GLY A 286 -6.00 -1.41 3.67
CA GLY A 286 -5.77 -2.05 2.36
C GLY A 286 -6.99 -2.86 1.94
N SER A 287 -7.22 -2.98 0.63
CA SER A 287 -8.33 -3.77 0.10
C SER A 287 -8.04 -5.26 0.21
N GLY A 288 -8.55 -5.93 1.25
CA GLY A 288 -8.58 -7.40 1.34
C GLY A 288 -9.24 -8.08 0.13
N ARG A 289 -9.97 -7.33 -0.71
CA ARG A 289 -10.48 -7.79 -2.01
C ARG A 289 -9.38 -8.11 -3.02
N GLY A 290 -8.33 -7.29 -3.11
CA GLY A 290 -7.18 -7.58 -3.97
C GLY A 290 -6.44 -8.85 -3.52
N PHE A 291 -6.38 -9.07 -2.20
CA PHE A 291 -5.91 -10.31 -1.61
C PHE A 291 -6.79 -11.51 -2.01
N LEU A 292 -8.12 -11.42 -1.89
CA LEU A 292 -9.04 -12.48 -2.32
C LEU A 292 -8.86 -12.84 -3.80
N LEU A 293 -8.83 -11.84 -4.68
CA LEU A 293 -8.79 -12.07 -6.12
C LEU A 293 -7.44 -12.61 -6.63
N LYS A 294 -6.33 -12.29 -5.95
CA LYS A 294 -4.99 -12.70 -6.39
C LYS A 294 -4.45 -13.86 -5.58
N PHE A 295 -4.44 -13.75 -4.26
CA PHE A 295 -3.85 -14.77 -3.40
C PHE A 295 -4.75 -16.00 -3.30
N CYS A 296 -6.03 -15.83 -2.97
CA CYS A 296 -6.93 -16.99 -2.83
C CYS A 296 -7.15 -17.74 -4.15
N ALA A 297 -7.03 -17.06 -5.30
CA ALA A 297 -7.01 -17.71 -6.61
C ALA A 297 -5.85 -18.70 -6.80
N THR A 298 -4.75 -18.57 -6.04
CA THR A 298 -3.62 -19.51 -6.07
C THR A 298 -3.78 -20.70 -5.12
N LEU A 299 -4.71 -20.62 -4.16
CA LEU A 299 -4.90 -21.65 -3.14
C LEU A 299 -5.68 -22.84 -3.70
N ARG A 300 -5.20 -24.05 -3.41
CA ARG A 300 -5.93 -25.30 -3.65
C ARG A 300 -6.84 -25.57 -2.45
N ASN A 301 -8.12 -25.92 -2.71
CA ASN A 301 -9.09 -26.29 -1.68
C ASN A 301 -9.27 -25.22 -0.57
N TRP A 302 -9.75 -24.04 -0.97
CA TRP A 302 -10.09 -22.97 -0.04
C TRP A 302 -11.60 -22.72 0.03
N HIS A 303 -12.06 -22.20 1.17
CA HIS A 303 -13.45 -21.89 1.44
C HIS A 303 -13.62 -20.45 1.88
N HIS A 304 -14.49 -19.72 1.18
CA HIS A 304 -14.84 -18.36 1.55
C HIS A 304 -15.89 -18.33 2.67
N LEU A 305 -15.66 -17.45 3.65
CA LEU A 305 -16.54 -17.15 4.77
C LEU A 305 -16.66 -15.64 4.92
N THR A 306 -17.84 -15.14 5.29
CA THR A 306 -18.07 -13.70 5.47
C THR A 306 -18.77 -13.41 6.78
N LEU A 307 -18.39 -12.30 7.44
CA LEU A 307 -19.19 -11.68 8.50
C LEU A 307 -19.69 -10.32 8.02
N THR A 308 -20.98 -10.08 8.20
CA THR A 308 -21.66 -8.87 7.71
C THR A 308 -22.15 -8.00 8.85
N ASN A 309 -22.64 -8.61 9.94
CA ASN A 309 -23.28 -7.87 11.02
C ASN A 309 -22.28 -7.24 11.99
N PRO A 310 -22.38 -5.92 12.27
CA PRO A 310 -21.53 -5.28 13.26
C PRO A 310 -21.77 -5.82 14.66
N VAL A 311 -20.68 -5.98 15.42
CA VAL A 311 -20.74 -6.42 16.83
C VAL A 311 -20.38 -5.30 17.80
N ARG A 312 -19.73 -4.24 17.31
CA ARG A 312 -19.31 -3.08 18.12
C ARG A 312 -20.36 -1.96 18.18
N TRP A 313 -21.21 -1.90 17.16
CA TRP A 313 -22.30 -0.94 16.98
C TRP A 313 -23.47 -1.64 16.28
N ALA A 314 -24.62 -0.96 16.21
CA ALA A 314 -25.79 -1.42 15.48
C ALA A 314 -25.57 -1.36 13.97
N THR A 315 -26.35 -2.14 13.21
CA THR A 315 -26.44 -1.98 11.76
C THR A 315 -26.90 -0.56 11.41
N ASP A 316 -26.48 -0.07 10.25
CA ASP A 316 -26.77 1.27 9.74
C ASP A 316 -26.20 2.41 10.59
N ASP A 317 -25.07 2.20 11.27
CA ASP A 317 -24.41 3.21 12.10
C ASP A 317 -24.04 4.46 11.27
N PRO A 318 -24.56 5.66 11.62
CA PRO A 318 -24.33 6.85 10.80
C PRO A 318 -22.86 7.25 10.66
N LEU A 319 -22.09 7.08 11.74
CA LEU A 319 -20.66 7.39 11.70
C LEU A 319 -19.91 6.44 10.75
N GLU A 320 -20.27 5.16 10.73
CA GLU A 320 -19.73 4.21 9.76
C GLU A 320 -20.09 4.62 8.32
N HIS A 321 -21.36 4.93 8.06
CA HIS A 321 -21.83 5.32 6.73
C HIS A 321 -21.11 6.56 6.20
N VAL A 322 -21.08 7.65 6.97
CA VAL A 322 -20.46 8.90 6.51
C VAL A 322 -18.95 8.75 6.28
N VAL A 323 -18.26 7.95 7.08
CA VAL A 323 -16.82 7.68 6.91
C VAL A 323 -16.59 6.79 5.69
N ASP A 324 -17.41 5.77 5.50
CA ASP A 324 -17.35 4.87 4.34
C ASP A 324 -17.59 5.62 3.03
N ASP A 325 -18.56 6.53 3.00
CA ASP A 325 -18.89 7.33 1.81
C ASP A 325 -17.85 8.41 1.55
N ALA A 326 -17.37 9.10 2.58
CA ALA A 326 -16.32 10.12 2.46
C ALA A 326 -14.97 9.56 2.02
N LEU A 327 -14.66 8.30 2.37
CA LEU A 327 -13.40 7.64 2.03
C LEU A 327 -13.54 6.56 0.96
N LEU A 328 -14.75 6.39 0.40
CA LEU A 328 -15.09 5.45 -0.65
C LEU A 328 -14.74 3.98 -0.31
N PHE A 329 -14.93 3.56 0.94
CA PHE A 329 -14.67 2.17 1.36
C PHE A 329 -15.63 1.17 0.74
N ASN A 330 -16.84 1.62 0.41
CA ASN A 330 -17.87 0.82 -0.24
C ASN A 330 -17.90 0.98 -1.76
N ALA A 331 -16.93 1.68 -2.36
CA ALA A 331 -16.80 1.76 -3.80
C ALA A 331 -16.64 0.34 -4.39
N LEU A 332 -17.66 -0.08 -5.13
CA LEU A 332 -17.67 -1.35 -5.82
C LEU A 332 -17.40 -1.10 -7.31
N PRO A 333 -16.60 -1.95 -7.98
CA PRO A 333 -16.68 -2.01 -9.42
C PRO A 333 -18.11 -2.41 -9.82
N ILE A 334 -18.52 -2.01 -11.02
CA ILE A 334 -19.84 -2.36 -11.55
C ILE A 334 -19.97 -3.89 -11.56
N SER A 335 -21.14 -4.39 -11.13
CA SER A 335 -21.44 -5.82 -11.08
C SER A 335 -21.24 -6.46 -12.45
N ASP A 336 -20.67 -7.67 -12.46
CA ASP A 336 -20.43 -8.49 -13.65
C ASP A 336 -21.71 -8.89 -14.43
N GLU A 337 -22.91 -8.41 -14.02
CA GLU A 337 -24.17 -8.65 -14.72
C GLU A 337 -24.16 -8.10 -16.16
N LEU A 338 -23.37 -7.06 -16.44
CA LEU A 338 -23.13 -6.61 -17.82
C LEU A 338 -22.26 -7.60 -18.61
N GLY A 339 -21.33 -8.31 -17.96
CA GLY A 339 -20.36 -9.20 -18.61
C GLY A 339 -20.90 -10.59 -18.99
N ALA A 340 -21.95 -11.06 -18.32
CA ALA A 340 -22.54 -12.38 -18.60
C ALA A 340 -23.45 -12.40 -19.86
N GLY A 341 -23.79 -11.22 -20.40
CA GLY A 341 -24.67 -11.09 -21.57
C GLY A 341 -24.25 -10.02 -22.59
N SER A 342 -23.21 -9.21 -22.35
CA SER A 342 -22.73 -8.25 -23.34
C SER A 342 -21.98 -8.98 -24.45
N SER A 343 -22.52 -8.93 -25.67
CA SER A 343 -21.81 -9.33 -26.88
C SER A 343 -20.43 -8.66 -26.96
N PRO A 344 -19.41 -9.32 -27.55
CA PRO A 344 -18.07 -8.76 -27.79
C PRO A 344 -18.02 -7.50 -28.68
N ALA A 345 -19.17 -6.90 -28.99
CA ALA A 345 -19.38 -5.75 -29.86
C ALA A 345 -19.74 -4.46 -29.11
N SER A 346 -19.70 -4.45 -27.76
CA SER A 346 -19.87 -3.18 -27.03
C SER A 346 -18.69 -2.25 -27.33
N GLN A 347 -19.00 -1.07 -27.87
CA GLN A 347 -18.00 -0.06 -28.18
C GLN A 347 -17.38 0.43 -26.86
N ILE A 348 -16.09 0.17 -26.69
CA ILE A 348 -15.33 0.70 -25.56
C ILE A 348 -14.75 2.05 -25.94
N ASP A 349 -15.16 3.09 -25.22
CA ASP A 349 -14.67 4.44 -25.37
C ASP A 349 -13.60 4.74 -24.32
N ILE A 350 -12.46 5.26 -24.77
CA ILE A 350 -11.35 5.63 -23.90
C ILE A 350 -11.36 7.14 -23.77
N THR A 351 -11.58 7.60 -22.54
CA THR A 351 -11.79 9.01 -22.25
C THR A 351 -10.74 9.51 -21.26
N PRO A 352 -10.03 10.60 -21.57
CA PRO A 352 -9.19 11.27 -20.58
C PRO A 352 -10.08 11.84 -19.48
N CYS A 353 -9.61 11.77 -18.23
CA CYS A 353 -10.29 12.29 -17.05
C CYS A 353 -9.36 13.27 -16.31
N THR A 354 -9.97 14.24 -15.65
CA THR A 354 -9.28 15.26 -14.84
C THR A 354 -9.77 15.23 -13.40
N GLN A 355 -9.01 15.85 -12.49
CA GLN A 355 -9.42 15.94 -11.08
C GLN A 355 -10.74 16.70 -10.85
N ARG A 356 -11.12 17.57 -11.80
CA ARG A 356 -12.42 18.27 -11.78
C ARG A 356 -13.59 17.30 -12.01
N ASP A 357 -13.37 16.26 -12.82
CA ASP A 357 -14.41 15.28 -13.16
C ASP A 357 -14.86 14.48 -11.94
N TRP A 358 -13.98 14.28 -10.96
CA TRP A 358 -14.32 13.64 -9.69
C TRP A 358 -15.42 14.37 -8.92
N LEU A 359 -15.52 15.70 -9.08
CA LEU A 359 -16.57 16.51 -8.47
C LEU A 359 -17.81 16.64 -9.37
N SER A 360 -17.66 16.76 -10.69
CA SER A 360 -18.81 16.90 -11.58
C SER A 360 -19.54 15.57 -11.81
N GLN A 361 -18.84 14.44 -11.71
CA GLN A 361 -19.34 13.09 -11.94
C GLN A 361 -18.99 12.14 -10.77
N PRO A 362 -19.67 12.21 -9.61
CA PRO A 362 -19.35 11.39 -8.44
C PRO A 362 -19.37 9.87 -8.70
N GLN A 363 -20.26 9.39 -9.57
CA GLN A 363 -20.33 7.98 -9.96
C GLN A 363 -19.07 7.53 -10.72
N LEU A 364 -18.48 8.40 -11.55
CA LEU A 364 -17.22 8.12 -12.23
C LEU A 364 -16.10 7.90 -11.20
N LEU A 365 -16.00 8.77 -10.20
CA LEU A 365 -15.03 8.62 -9.10
C LEU A 365 -15.22 7.29 -8.36
N GLN A 366 -16.46 6.98 -7.96
CA GLN A 366 -16.80 5.74 -7.25
C GLN A 366 -16.40 4.50 -8.05
N HIS A 367 -16.78 4.40 -9.32
CA HIS A 367 -16.46 3.23 -10.14
C HIS A 367 -14.97 3.15 -10.48
N TYR A 368 -14.34 4.29 -10.78
CA TYR A 368 -12.91 4.35 -11.10
C TYR A 368 -12.06 3.92 -9.89
N TYR A 369 -12.31 4.51 -8.72
CA TYR A 369 -11.59 4.16 -7.49
C TYR A 369 -11.96 2.75 -7.00
N GLY A 370 -13.22 2.32 -7.12
CA GLY A 370 -13.67 0.96 -6.84
C GLY A 370 -12.94 -0.09 -7.69
N LEU A 371 -12.73 0.20 -8.98
CA LEU A 371 -11.95 -0.67 -9.87
C LEU A 371 -10.47 -0.75 -9.43
N LEU A 372 -9.85 0.39 -9.10
CA LEU A 372 -8.46 0.39 -8.61
C LEU A 372 -8.30 -0.35 -7.29
N THR A 373 -9.20 -0.13 -6.33
CA THR A 373 -9.16 -0.80 -5.02
C THR A 373 -9.33 -2.32 -5.15
N SER A 374 -10.15 -2.81 -6.08
CA SER A 374 -10.31 -4.24 -6.32
C SER A 374 -9.12 -4.92 -7.00
N ALA A 375 -8.43 -4.22 -7.92
CA ALA A 375 -7.36 -4.83 -8.73
C ALA A 375 -5.98 -4.84 -8.05
N HIS A 376 -5.75 -3.96 -7.08
CA HIS A 376 -4.45 -3.80 -6.43
C HIS A 376 -4.43 -4.42 -5.03
N TYR A 377 -3.29 -5.02 -4.68
CA TYR A 377 -3.10 -5.75 -3.41
C TYR A 377 -3.27 -4.83 -2.19
N ARG A 378 -2.92 -3.55 -2.33
CA ARG A 378 -3.11 -2.53 -1.28
C ARG A 378 -3.48 -1.19 -1.92
N THR A 379 -4.65 -0.69 -1.54
CA THR A 379 -5.12 0.67 -1.82
C THR A 379 -5.59 1.28 -0.50
N THR A 380 -5.18 2.49 -0.21
CA THR A 380 -5.40 3.18 1.08
C THR A 380 -6.15 4.49 0.86
N PRO A 381 -6.78 5.08 1.90
CA PRO A 381 -7.38 6.41 1.82
C PRO A 381 -6.41 7.50 1.34
N LEU A 382 -5.11 7.28 1.48
CA LEU A 382 -4.07 8.16 0.97
C LEU A 382 -4.04 8.21 -0.56
N ASP A 383 -4.37 7.10 -1.22
CA ASP A 383 -4.44 7.02 -2.67
C ASP A 383 -5.62 7.84 -3.22
N LEU A 384 -6.73 7.90 -2.49
CA LEU A 384 -7.84 8.80 -2.81
C LEU A 384 -7.41 10.28 -2.75
N ARG A 385 -6.66 10.67 -1.71
CA ARG A 385 -6.11 12.04 -1.59
C ARG A 385 -5.20 12.40 -2.76
N ARG A 386 -4.31 11.48 -3.15
CA ARG A 386 -3.45 11.66 -4.32
C ARG A 386 -4.26 11.78 -5.61
N LEU A 387 -5.21 10.87 -5.82
CA LEU A 387 -6.06 10.85 -7.01
C LEU A 387 -6.84 12.16 -7.16
N MET A 388 -7.31 12.73 -6.06
CA MET A 388 -8.15 13.93 -6.08
C MET A 388 -7.36 15.24 -6.20
N ASP A 389 -6.21 15.37 -5.54
CA ASP A 389 -5.56 16.69 -5.41
C ASP A 389 -4.04 16.71 -5.64
N ALA A 390 -3.36 15.57 -5.77
CA ALA A 390 -1.91 15.62 -6.02
C ALA A 390 -1.63 16.20 -7.41
N PRO A 391 -0.57 17.02 -7.55
CA PRO A 391 -0.19 17.59 -8.84
C PRO A 391 0.41 16.53 -9.77
N GLY A 392 0.40 16.79 -11.08
CA GLY A 392 1.02 15.92 -12.09
C GLY A 392 0.30 14.58 -12.30
N MET A 393 -0.96 14.47 -11.87
CA MET A 393 -1.76 13.25 -12.00
C MET A 393 -2.56 13.26 -13.31
N HIS A 394 -2.50 12.16 -14.07
CA HIS A 394 -3.21 12.00 -15.34
C HIS A 394 -4.03 10.71 -15.34
N PHE A 395 -5.23 10.75 -15.93
CA PHE A 395 -6.18 9.65 -15.82
C PHE A 395 -6.85 9.34 -17.17
N PHE A 396 -7.08 8.06 -17.43
CA PHE A 396 -7.95 7.59 -18.50
C PHE A 396 -8.93 6.56 -17.95
N ALA A 397 -10.18 6.66 -18.37
CA ALA A 397 -11.21 5.66 -18.12
C ALA A 397 -11.63 4.99 -19.42
N ALA A 398 -11.70 3.66 -19.42
CA ALA A 398 -12.36 2.90 -20.47
C ALA A 398 -13.81 2.64 -20.05
N LYS A 399 -14.75 3.10 -20.88
CA LYS A 399 -16.18 3.01 -20.62
C LYS A 399 -16.87 2.11 -21.64
N ALA A 400 -17.69 1.19 -21.15
CA ALA A 400 -18.66 0.44 -21.95
C ALA A 400 -20.03 1.05 -21.69
N ALA A 401 -20.58 1.82 -22.64
CA ALA A 401 -21.66 2.76 -22.36
C ALA A 401 -21.27 3.68 -21.18
N ASP A 402 -22.02 3.70 -20.08
CA ASP A 402 -21.71 4.50 -18.89
C ASP A 402 -20.87 3.75 -17.83
N ALA A 403 -20.58 2.47 -18.07
CA ALA A 403 -19.89 1.62 -17.11
C ALA A 403 -18.36 1.74 -17.22
N VAL A 404 -17.67 2.07 -16.14
CA VAL A 404 -16.20 2.07 -16.09
C VAL A 404 -15.68 0.64 -16.01
N VAL A 405 -15.09 0.17 -17.10
CA VAL A 405 -14.54 -1.19 -17.22
C VAL A 405 -13.01 -1.21 -17.20
N GLY A 406 -12.36 -0.06 -17.35
CA GLY A 406 -10.92 0.10 -17.24
C GLY A 406 -10.52 1.46 -16.65
N ALA A 407 -9.43 1.47 -15.91
CA ALA A 407 -8.85 2.65 -15.27
C ALA A 407 -7.33 2.65 -15.46
N LEU A 408 -6.77 3.78 -15.90
CA LEU A 408 -5.33 4.03 -16.04
C LEU A 408 -4.99 5.35 -15.33
N TRP A 409 -4.03 5.30 -14.40
CA TRP A 409 -3.57 6.43 -13.60
C TRP A 409 -2.05 6.58 -13.73
N LEU A 410 -1.61 7.76 -14.16
CA LEU A 410 -0.20 8.13 -14.32
C LEU A 410 0.19 9.32 -13.44
N VAL A 411 1.51 9.45 -13.21
CA VAL A 411 2.14 10.56 -12.49
C VAL A 411 3.31 11.08 -13.31
N ASP A 412 3.42 12.40 -13.47
CA ASP A 412 4.59 13.04 -14.07
C ASP A 412 5.85 12.80 -13.21
N GLU A 413 6.97 12.48 -13.84
CA GLU A 413 8.27 12.30 -13.20
C GLU A 413 9.40 12.95 -14.01
N GLY A 414 10.49 13.29 -13.32
CA GLY A 414 11.69 13.85 -13.93
C GLY A 414 11.66 15.38 -14.07
N GLY A 415 12.42 15.93 -15.03
CA GLY A 415 12.65 17.37 -15.15
C GLY A 415 13.51 17.96 -14.02
N LEU A 416 14.33 17.13 -13.37
CA LEU A 416 15.22 17.54 -12.29
C LEU A 416 16.48 18.21 -12.88
N SER A 417 17.07 19.15 -12.14
CA SER A 417 18.33 19.79 -12.52
C SER A 417 19.46 18.76 -12.63
N CYS A 418 20.42 18.98 -13.53
CA CYS A 418 21.60 18.13 -13.68
C CYS A 418 22.35 17.90 -12.35
N ASP A 419 22.51 18.93 -11.52
CA ASP A 419 23.21 18.81 -10.23
C ASP A 419 22.51 17.83 -9.28
N LEU A 420 21.19 17.97 -9.15
CA LEU A 420 20.37 17.06 -8.35
C LEU A 420 20.39 15.64 -8.92
N ALA A 421 20.37 15.47 -10.24
CA ALA A 421 20.46 14.16 -10.88
C ALA A 421 21.79 13.46 -10.58
N HIS A 422 22.91 14.19 -10.60
CA HIS A 422 24.22 13.67 -10.18
C HIS A 422 24.27 13.33 -8.69
N ASP A 423 23.67 14.15 -7.83
CA ASP A 423 23.59 13.87 -6.39
C ASP A 423 22.75 12.63 -6.08
N ILE A 424 21.68 12.40 -6.84
CA ILE A 424 20.86 11.19 -6.75
C ILE A 424 21.66 9.98 -7.23
N TRP A 425 22.32 10.08 -8.39
CA TRP A 425 23.21 9.03 -8.90
C TRP A 425 24.33 8.71 -7.89
N ALA A 426 24.93 9.71 -7.24
CA ALA A 426 25.97 9.52 -6.25
C ALA A 426 25.47 8.99 -4.89
N GLY A 427 24.15 8.86 -4.70
CA GLY A 427 23.53 8.47 -3.42
C GLY A 427 23.58 9.54 -2.33
N ARG A 428 23.91 10.79 -2.67
CA ARG A 428 23.99 11.93 -1.72
C ARG A 428 22.62 12.49 -1.37
N ARG A 429 21.67 12.46 -2.31
CA ARG A 429 20.30 12.95 -2.11
C ARG A 429 19.28 11.91 -2.55
N ARG A 430 18.12 11.93 -1.89
CA ARG A 430 16.94 11.13 -2.26
C ARG A 430 15.67 11.98 -2.07
N PRO A 431 15.39 12.93 -2.99
CA PRO A 431 14.20 13.76 -2.91
C PRO A 431 12.92 12.93 -3.06
N LYS A 432 11.80 13.49 -2.60
CA LYS A 432 10.47 12.87 -2.76
C LYS A 432 10.03 12.89 -4.24
N GLY A 433 9.21 11.92 -4.63
CA GLY A 433 8.65 11.79 -5.98
C GLY A 433 9.60 11.22 -7.03
N SER A 434 9.22 11.26 -8.30
CA SER A 434 10.04 10.79 -9.45
C SER A 434 10.66 9.39 -9.26
N LEU A 435 9.86 8.41 -8.83
CA LEU A 435 10.30 7.08 -8.40
C LEU A 435 11.19 6.37 -9.42
N VAL A 436 10.70 6.21 -10.67
CA VAL A 436 11.44 5.45 -11.68
C VAL A 436 12.61 6.26 -12.19
N ALA A 437 12.39 7.54 -12.49
CA ALA A 437 13.45 8.41 -13.00
C ALA A 437 14.65 8.48 -12.02
N GLN A 438 14.39 8.64 -10.71
CA GLN A 438 15.43 8.61 -9.68
C GLN A 438 16.03 7.22 -9.49
N SER A 439 15.23 6.16 -9.54
CA SER A 439 15.74 4.79 -9.38
C SER A 439 16.70 4.38 -10.49
N LEU A 440 16.48 4.86 -11.72
CA LEU A 440 17.40 4.60 -12.83
C LEU A 440 18.76 5.26 -12.59
N ALA A 441 18.79 6.48 -12.05
CA ALA A 441 20.03 7.12 -11.64
C ALA A 441 20.69 6.40 -10.46
N ALA A 442 19.94 6.17 -9.37
CA ALA A 442 20.48 5.64 -8.12
C ALA A 442 20.90 4.16 -8.20
N HIS A 443 20.30 3.38 -9.10
CA HIS A 443 20.45 1.92 -9.11
C HIS A 443 20.81 1.28 -10.45
N SER A 444 20.73 2.00 -11.57
CA SER A 444 21.16 1.49 -12.88
C SER A 444 22.13 2.40 -13.60
N GLY A 445 22.76 3.36 -12.92
CA GLY A 445 23.82 4.20 -13.51
C GLY A 445 23.39 5.21 -14.55
N GLN A 446 22.10 5.25 -14.88
CA GLN A 446 21.52 6.14 -15.87
C GLN A 446 21.24 7.51 -15.24
N TRP A 447 22.31 8.26 -14.95
CA TRP A 447 22.22 9.54 -14.24
C TRP A 447 21.40 10.61 -14.98
N GLN A 448 21.22 10.49 -16.30
CA GLN A 448 20.42 11.41 -17.12
C GLN A 448 18.92 11.20 -16.95
N ALA A 449 18.47 10.02 -16.52
CA ALA A 449 17.05 9.69 -16.43
C ALA A 449 16.19 10.69 -15.62
N PRO A 450 16.65 11.21 -14.45
CA PRO A 450 15.93 12.22 -13.70
C PRO A 450 15.78 13.58 -14.42
N THR A 451 16.65 13.88 -15.39
CA THR A 451 16.63 15.16 -16.13
C THR A 451 15.58 15.18 -17.23
N LEU A 452 15.21 14.01 -17.75
CA LEU A 452 14.21 13.84 -18.80
C LEU A 452 12.79 13.96 -18.23
N LEU A 453 11.81 14.29 -19.07
CA LEU A 453 10.41 14.38 -18.70
C LEU A 453 9.71 13.06 -18.97
N SER A 454 9.05 12.48 -17.97
CA SER A 454 8.38 11.20 -18.13
C SER A 454 7.03 11.14 -17.44
N ARG A 455 6.27 10.11 -17.76
CA ARG A 455 5.07 9.74 -17.02
C ARG A 455 5.13 8.29 -16.60
N ARG A 456 5.02 8.08 -15.29
CA ARG A 456 4.96 6.75 -14.72
C ARG A 456 3.53 6.27 -14.61
N ILE A 457 3.24 5.09 -15.15
CA ILE A 457 2.00 4.37 -14.87
C ILE A 457 2.03 3.94 -13.41
N SER A 458 1.16 4.53 -12.60
CA SER A 458 1.03 4.24 -11.17
C SER A 458 0.07 3.08 -10.91
N ARG A 459 -1.06 3.08 -11.64
CA ARG A 459 -2.09 2.05 -11.56
C ARG A 459 -2.70 1.81 -12.94
N VAL A 460 -2.97 0.55 -13.23
CA VAL A 460 -3.76 0.13 -14.39
C VAL A 460 -4.64 -1.04 -13.95
N ALA A 461 -5.93 -0.95 -14.24
CA ALA A 461 -6.90 -1.97 -13.88
C ALA A 461 -7.93 -2.15 -14.99
N VAL A 462 -8.32 -3.40 -15.23
CA VAL A 462 -9.44 -3.76 -16.09
C VAL A 462 -10.31 -4.75 -15.32
N ALA A 463 -11.62 -4.54 -15.37
CA ALA A 463 -12.62 -5.38 -14.71
C ALA A 463 -12.44 -6.84 -15.15
N PRO A 464 -12.56 -7.84 -14.24
CA PRO A 464 -12.24 -9.24 -14.54
C PRO A 464 -12.87 -9.79 -15.83
N SER A 465 -14.16 -9.57 -16.02
CA SER A 465 -14.92 -10.03 -17.21
C SER A 465 -14.50 -9.37 -18.53
N TRP A 466 -13.77 -8.26 -18.46
CA TRP A 466 -13.32 -7.46 -19.61
C TRP A 466 -11.83 -7.62 -19.91
N ARG A 467 -11.12 -8.47 -19.14
CA ARG A 467 -9.70 -8.75 -19.35
C ARG A 467 -9.48 -9.50 -20.66
N ARG A 468 -8.23 -9.43 -21.16
CA ARG A 468 -7.78 -10.08 -22.41
C ARG A 468 -8.51 -9.61 -23.68
N GLN A 469 -9.28 -8.53 -23.62
CA GLN A 469 -9.91 -7.87 -24.78
C GLN A 469 -9.12 -6.64 -25.31
N GLY A 470 -7.85 -6.47 -24.89
CA GLY A 470 -7.00 -5.36 -25.34
C GLY A 470 -7.35 -3.98 -24.78
N ILE A 471 -8.26 -3.86 -23.80
CA ILE A 471 -8.68 -2.57 -23.21
C ILE A 471 -7.49 -1.81 -22.61
N ALA A 472 -6.66 -2.48 -21.82
CA ALA A 472 -5.47 -1.86 -21.22
C ALA A 472 -4.46 -1.38 -22.29
N HIS A 473 -4.22 -2.19 -23.34
CA HIS A 473 -3.39 -1.79 -24.48
C HIS A 473 -3.90 -0.53 -25.14
N ARG A 474 -5.22 -0.45 -25.39
CA ARG A 474 -5.82 0.75 -26.00
C ARG A 474 -5.69 1.98 -25.10
N MET A 475 -5.87 1.85 -23.78
CA MET A 475 -5.67 2.96 -22.85
C MET A 475 -4.22 3.45 -22.84
N ILE A 476 -3.26 2.53 -22.82
CA ILE A 476 -1.83 2.85 -22.86
C ILE A 476 -1.46 3.47 -24.21
N ALA A 477 -2.03 3.01 -25.32
CA ALA A 477 -1.81 3.60 -26.64
C ALA A 477 -2.36 5.03 -26.74
N ALA A 478 -3.53 5.29 -26.15
CA ALA A 478 -4.08 6.64 -26.05
C ALA A 478 -3.16 7.58 -25.24
N GLU A 479 -2.64 7.09 -24.11
CA GLU A 479 -1.68 7.83 -23.30
C GLU A 479 -0.35 8.05 -24.04
N ARG A 480 0.15 7.07 -24.78
CA ARG A 480 1.36 7.23 -25.61
C ARG A 480 1.21 8.42 -26.56
N GLN A 481 0.08 8.51 -27.25
CA GLN A 481 -0.21 9.64 -28.16
C GLN A 481 -0.28 10.96 -27.39
N ASN A 482 -0.96 10.99 -26.25
CA ASN A 482 -1.08 12.18 -25.41
C ASN A 482 0.28 12.66 -24.88
N ALA A 483 1.11 11.75 -24.37
CA ALA A 483 2.43 12.04 -23.83
C ALA A 483 3.39 12.54 -24.90
N THR A 484 3.35 11.97 -26.12
CA THR A 484 4.13 12.48 -27.27
C THR A 484 3.72 13.91 -27.63
N GLN A 485 2.41 14.21 -27.68
CA GLN A 485 1.92 15.57 -27.92
C GLN A 485 2.36 16.56 -26.83
N GLN A 486 2.50 16.08 -25.59
CA GLN A 486 3.00 16.86 -24.47
C GLN A 486 4.53 16.81 -24.30
N GLN A 487 5.25 16.38 -25.34
CA GLN A 487 6.72 16.38 -25.38
C GLN A 487 7.37 15.63 -24.20
N ARG A 488 6.77 14.53 -23.76
CA ARG A 488 7.40 13.62 -22.80
C ARG A 488 8.45 12.77 -23.52
N ASP A 489 9.54 12.47 -22.83
CA ASP A 489 10.65 11.68 -23.35
C ASP A 489 10.36 10.17 -23.30
N PHE A 490 9.65 9.71 -22.27
CA PHE A 490 9.27 8.30 -22.13
C PHE A 490 8.07 8.10 -21.20
N LEU A 491 7.36 6.97 -21.36
CA LEU A 491 6.52 6.40 -20.30
C LEU A 491 7.31 5.38 -19.50
N SER A 492 6.95 5.20 -18.23
CA SER A 492 7.62 4.24 -17.36
C SER A 492 6.64 3.45 -16.51
N VAL A 493 7.09 2.31 -16.02
CA VAL A 493 6.36 1.52 -15.01
C VAL A 493 7.33 0.84 -14.05
N SER A 494 6.91 0.71 -12.80
CA SER A 494 7.57 -0.12 -11.77
C SER A 494 6.56 -1.15 -11.28
N PHE A 495 6.90 -2.43 -11.34
CA PHE A 495 6.00 -3.53 -11.00
C PHE A 495 6.76 -4.71 -10.38
N GLY A 496 6.09 -5.53 -9.56
CA GLY A 496 6.63 -6.80 -9.11
C GLY A 496 6.75 -7.77 -10.29
N TYR A 497 7.96 -8.24 -10.59
CA TYR A 497 8.22 -9.07 -11.76
C TYR A 497 7.48 -10.40 -11.69
N THR A 498 6.70 -10.68 -12.73
CA THR A 498 6.17 -11.99 -13.11
C THR A 498 6.20 -12.08 -14.63
N ASP A 499 6.31 -13.27 -15.21
CA ASP A 499 6.36 -13.43 -16.66
C ASP A 499 5.08 -12.89 -17.33
N GLU A 500 3.91 -13.14 -16.72
CA GLU A 500 2.63 -12.62 -17.24
C GLU A 500 2.59 -11.08 -17.29
N LEU A 501 3.05 -10.39 -16.25
CA LEU A 501 3.09 -8.92 -16.25
C LEU A 501 4.19 -8.39 -17.18
N HIS A 502 5.34 -9.06 -17.24
CA HIS A 502 6.41 -8.70 -18.16
C HIS A 502 5.94 -8.77 -19.62
N ASP A 503 5.29 -9.87 -20.02
CA ASP A 503 4.74 -10.05 -21.36
C ASP A 503 3.63 -9.05 -21.67
N PHE A 504 2.79 -8.72 -20.68
CA PHE A 504 1.79 -7.65 -20.82
C PHE A 504 2.46 -6.31 -21.15
N TRP A 505 3.47 -5.87 -20.39
CA TRP A 505 4.17 -4.61 -20.64
C TRP A 505 4.93 -4.64 -21.97
N ARG A 506 5.58 -5.76 -22.30
CA ARG A 506 6.28 -5.97 -23.57
C ARG A 506 5.33 -5.84 -24.76
N SER A 507 4.14 -6.44 -24.69
CA SER A 507 3.12 -6.31 -25.75
C SER A 507 2.53 -4.90 -25.87
N CYS A 508 2.69 -4.05 -24.84
CA CYS A 508 2.39 -2.61 -24.92
C CYS A 508 3.57 -1.78 -25.47
N GLY A 509 4.69 -2.42 -25.82
CA GLY A 509 5.90 -1.79 -26.35
C GLY A 509 6.92 -1.36 -25.31
N PHE A 510 6.71 -1.66 -24.02
CA PHE A 510 7.69 -1.35 -22.98
C PHE A 510 8.88 -2.31 -23.06
N GLN A 511 10.08 -1.79 -22.82
CA GLN A 511 11.32 -2.54 -22.74
C GLN A 511 11.78 -2.65 -21.29
N LEU A 512 12.18 -3.84 -20.87
CA LEU A 512 12.69 -4.07 -19.52
C LEU A 512 14.08 -3.45 -19.38
N VAL A 513 14.26 -2.58 -18.39
CA VAL A 513 15.51 -1.83 -18.21
C VAL A 513 16.18 -2.07 -16.86
N ARG A 514 15.45 -2.60 -15.87
CA ARG A 514 16.01 -2.89 -14.55
C ARG A 514 15.22 -3.98 -13.83
N ILE A 515 15.93 -4.84 -13.12
CA ILE A 515 15.39 -5.73 -12.08
C ILE A 515 16.15 -5.44 -10.78
N GLY A 516 15.43 -5.23 -9.69
CA GLY A 516 16.01 -5.05 -8.36
C GLY A 516 16.47 -6.37 -7.74
N SER A 517 17.40 -6.30 -6.78
CA SER A 517 17.98 -7.44 -6.07
C SER A 517 17.24 -7.85 -4.79
N HIS A 518 16.17 -7.14 -4.42
CA HIS A 518 15.39 -7.43 -3.22
C HIS A 518 13.93 -7.69 -3.56
N LYS A 519 13.36 -8.70 -2.90
CA LYS A 519 11.93 -8.98 -2.94
C LYS A 519 11.18 -7.92 -2.13
N GLU A 520 10.11 -7.38 -2.71
CA GLU A 520 9.21 -6.49 -1.99
C GLU A 520 8.52 -7.24 -0.87
N ALA A 521 8.42 -6.64 0.32
CA ALA A 521 7.78 -7.30 1.45
C ALA A 521 6.32 -7.70 1.15
N SER A 522 5.52 -6.88 0.47
CA SER A 522 4.11 -7.21 0.24
C SER A 522 3.87 -8.31 -0.81
N SER A 523 4.56 -8.22 -1.95
CA SER A 523 4.33 -9.12 -3.10
C SER A 523 5.26 -10.34 -3.09
N GLY A 524 6.43 -10.20 -2.46
CA GLY A 524 7.56 -11.13 -2.53
C GLY A 524 8.14 -11.28 -3.95
N CYS A 525 7.78 -10.39 -4.87
CA CYS A 525 8.39 -10.28 -6.19
C CYS A 525 9.56 -9.30 -6.15
N TYR A 526 10.52 -9.46 -7.07
CA TYR A 526 11.54 -8.44 -7.31
C TYR A 526 10.93 -7.27 -8.07
N ALA A 527 11.27 -6.04 -7.69
CA ALA A 527 10.80 -4.85 -8.40
C ALA A 527 11.49 -4.73 -9.76
N ALA A 528 10.72 -4.78 -10.84
CA ALA A 528 11.16 -4.55 -12.21
C ALA A 528 10.71 -3.17 -12.71
N MET A 529 11.51 -2.58 -13.61
CA MET A 529 11.18 -1.32 -14.27
C MET A 529 11.29 -1.49 -15.78
N ALA A 530 10.32 -0.92 -16.49
CA ALA A 530 10.26 -0.93 -17.94
C ALA A 530 9.94 0.46 -18.49
N LEU A 531 10.48 0.78 -19.66
CA LEU A 531 10.33 2.08 -20.33
C LEU A 531 9.71 1.93 -21.71
N LEU A 532 8.89 2.90 -22.11
CA LEU A 532 8.42 3.08 -23.49
C LEU A 532 8.94 4.43 -23.98
N PRO A 533 9.96 4.47 -24.85
CA PRO A 533 10.55 5.72 -25.33
C PRO A 533 9.58 6.47 -26.26
N LEU A 534 9.58 7.80 -26.15
CA LEU A 534 8.72 8.72 -26.91
C LEU A 534 9.50 9.82 -27.63
N SER A 535 10.74 10.09 -27.21
CA SER A 535 11.67 11.03 -27.82
C SER A 535 13.02 10.36 -28.12
N SER A 536 13.86 11.00 -28.93
CA SER A 536 15.23 10.52 -29.20
C SER A 536 16.10 10.43 -27.94
N ALA A 537 15.87 11.29 -26.94
CA ALA A 537 16.55 11.21 -25.65
C ALA A 537 16.05 10.00 -24.84
N GLY A 538 14.74 9.76 -24.85
CA GLY A 538 14.13 8.57 -24.24
C GLY A 538 14.59 7.26 -24.90
N GLU A 539 14.75 7.23 -26.23
CA GLU A 539 15.28 6.08 -26.97
C GLU A 539 16.71 5.75 -26.54
N LYS A 540 17.58 6.76 -26.49
CA LYS A 540 18.98 6.60 -26.03
C LYS A 540 19.05 6.07 -24.59
N LEU A 541 18.25 6.65 -23.69
CA LEU A 541 18.17 6.19 -22.30
C LEU A 541 17.71 4.74 -22.22
N CYS A 542 16.63 4.41 -22.93
CA CYS A 542 16.03 3.08 -22.89
C CYS A 542 17.00 2.02 -23.41
N GLU A 543 17.70 2.31 -24.52
CA GLU A 543 18.68 1.42 -25.11
C GLU A 543 19.91 1.26 -24.20
N ALA A 544 20.46 2.34 -23.65
CA ALA A 544 21.59 2.28 -22.72
C ALA A 544 21.25 1.44 -21.48
N ALA A 545 20.07 1.66 -20.89
CA ALA A 545 19.63 0.92 -19.71
C ALA A 545 19.39 -0.57 -20.01
N ARG A 546 18.80 -0.88 -21.19
CA ARG A 546 18.58 -2.27 -21.65
C ARG A 546 19.90 -3.00 -21.87
N GLN A 547 20.83 -2.40 -22.62
CA GLN A 547 22.16 -2.98 -22.86
C GLN A 547 22.91 -3.22 -21.55
N GLN A 548 22.83 -2.28 -20.61
CA GLN A 548 23.45 -2.44 -19.30
C GLN A 548 22.82 -3.58 -18.50
N LEU A 549 21.49 -3.74 -18.53
CA LEU A 549 20.82 -4.87 -17.89
C LEU A 549 21.24 -6.20 -18.51
N GLU A 550 21.24 -6.31 -19.84
CA GLU A 550 21.67 -7.52 -20.56
C GLU A 550 23.11 -7.89 -20.23
N ARG A 551 24.00 -6.90 -20.27
CA ARG A 551 25.40 -7.07 -19.89
C ARG A 551 25.52 -7.49 -18.43
N ASN A 552 24.76 -6.91 -17.51
CA ASN A 552 24.88 -7.17 -16.08
C ASN A 552 24.13 -8.42 -15.59
N TRP A 553 23.25 -8.99 -16.41
CA TRP A 553 22.38 -10.10 -16.02
C TRP A 553 23.15 -11.31 -15.49
N TYR A 554 24.29 -11.64 -16.09
CA TYR A 554 25.13 -12.77 -15.63
C TYR A 554 25.52 -12.66 -14.15
N TRP A 555 25.79 -11.46 -13.64
CA TRP A 555 26.09 -11.28 -12.23
C TRP A 555 24.82 -11.14 -11.40
N LEU A 556 23.80 -10.46 -11.92
CA LEU A 556 22.54 -10.24 -11.21
C LEU A 556 21.76 -11.54 -10.95
N HIS A 557 21.71 -12.47 -11.92
CA HIS A 557 20.91 -13.70 -11.81
C HIS A 557 21.36 -14.62 -10.66
N GLN A 558 22.58 -14.46 -10.16
CA GLN A 558 23.07 -15.22 -9.00
C GLN A 558 22.46 -14.73 -7.69
N TRP A 559 21.85 -13.54 -7.70
CA TRP A 559 21.26 -12.86 -6.54
C TRP A 559 19.74 -12.74 -6.63
N VAL A 560 19.16 -13.11 -7.78
CA VAL A 560 17.71 -13.06 -7.99
C VAL A 560 17.21 -14.43 -8.45
N ASP A 561 16.16 -14.91 -7.80
CA ASP A 561 15.52 -16.19 -8.14
C ASP A 561 14.52 -16.01 -9.30
N ILE A 562 14.94 -15.38 -10.39
CA ILE A 562 14.11 -15.15 -11.57
C ILE A 562 14.76 -15.90 -12.75
N PRO A 563 14.01 -16.76 -13.47
CA PRO A 563 14.45 -17.28 -14.76
C PRO A 563 14.85 -16.14 -15.70
N MET A 564 15.75 -16.42 -16.64
CA MET A 564 16.13 -15.41 -17.63
C MET A 564 14.89 -14.90 -18.39
N PRO A 565 14.59 -13.59 -18.35
CA PRO A 565 13.49 -13.02 -19.12
C PRO A 565 13.71 -13.25 -20.62
N SER A 566 12.68 -13.70 -21.33
CA SER A 566 12.74 -14.01 -22.78
C SER A 566 12.97 -12.78 -23.67
N SER A 567 12.91 -11.57 -23.10
CA SER A 567 13.15 -10.31 -23.79
C SER A 567 14.62 -9.89 -23.80
N LEU A 568 15.46 -10.47 -22.95
CA LEU A 568 16.87 -10.12 -22.85
C LEU A 568 17.69 -10.97 -23.83
N SER A 569 18.55 -10.32 -24.61
CA SER A 569 19.50 -10.97 -25.50
C SER A 569 20.88 -10.96 -24.84
N LEU A 570 21.27 -12.08 -24.24
CA LEU A 570 22.55 -12.19 -23.55
C LEU A 570 23.70 -12.52 -24.50
N PRO A 571 24.92 -11.99 -24.24
CA PRO A 571 26.12 -12.45 -24.93
C PRO A 571 26.41 -13.92 -24.57
N ALA A 572 27.02 -14.66 -25.51
CA ALA A 572 27.35 -16.08 -25.33
C ALA A 572 28.30 -16.35 -24.17
N GLN A 573 29.11 -15.36 -23.79
CA GLN A 573 29.99 -15.38 -22.62
C GLN A 573 29.81 -14.09 -21.82
N PRO A 574 30.01 -14.14 -20.49
CA PRO A 574 29.95 -12.95 -19.66
C PRO A 574 31.06 -11.96 -20.03
N ASP A 575 30.71 -10.71 -20.23
CA ASP A 575 31.68 -9.64 -20.49
C ASP A 575 32.42 -9.21 -19.20
N ILE A 576 33.67 -9.67 -19.09
CA ILE A 576 34.57 -9.39 -17.97
C ILE A 576 35.45 -8.15 -18.18
N SER A 577 35.24 -7.38 -19.25
CA SER A 577 35.96 -6.11 -19.47
C SER A 577 35.38 -4.99 -18.60
N LEU A 578 36.21 -4.03 -18.20
CA LEU A 578 35.75 -2.80 -17.55
C LEU A 578 35.58 -1.72 -18.61
N ASN A 579 34.40 -1.13 -18.70
CA ASN A 579 34.13 0.01 -19.58
C ASN A 579 33.97 1.32 -18.78
N ASP A 580 33.77 2.45 -19.47
CA ASP A 580 33.64 3.77 -18.83
C ASP A 580 32.47 3.84 -17.83
N ASP A 581 31.38 3.12 -18.10
CA ASP A 581 30.24 3.06 -17.18
C ASP A 581 30.59 2.26 -15.92
N ASP A 582 31.34 1.15 -16.04
CA ASP A 582 31.84 0.41 -14.87
C ASP A 582 32.77 1.30 -14.04
N TRP A 583 33.68 2.04 -14.67
CA TRP A 583 34.56 2.97 -13.98
C TRP A 583 33.78 4.07 -13.24
N ARG A 584 32.71 4.58 -13.85
CA ARG A 584 31.81 5.54 -13.21
C ARG A 584 31.09 4.93 -12.01
N GLU A 585 30.55 3.73 -12.16
CA GLU A 585 29.87 2.97 -11.09
C GLU A 585 30.81 2.67 -9.92
N LEU A 586 32.01 2.15 -10.22
CA LEU A 586 33.06 1.89 -9.26
C LEU A 586 33.47 3.17 -8.52
N SER A 587 33.64 4.28 -9.23
CA SER A 587 33.95 5.59 -8.61
C SER A 587 32.82 6.04 -7.67
N GLY A 588 31.56 5.88 -8.08
CA GLY A 588 30.41 6.22 -7.24
C GLY A 588 30.28 5.33 -5.99
N PHE A 589 30.73 4.07 -6.08
CA PHE A 589 30.82 3.18 -4.93
C PHE A 589 32.04 3.49 -4.05
N ALA A 590 33.23 3.65 -4.60
CA ALA A 590 34.44 3.89 -3.83
C ALA A 590 34.41 5.25 -3.10
N PHE A 591 33.96 6.31 -3.78
CA PHE A 591 34.15 7.70 -3.34
C PHE A 591 32.85 8.47 -3.05
N ALA A 592 31.68 7.85 -3.25
CA ALA A 592 30.39 8.46 -2.89
C ALA A 592 29.53 7.49 -2.06
N PHE A 593 28.20 7.49 -2.25
CA PHE A 593 27.26 6.72 -1.44
C PHE A 593 26.42 5.74 -2.27
N ARG A 594 26.91 5.34 -3.45
CA ARG A 594 26.22 4.30 -4.22
C ARG A 594 26.12 2.99 -3.44
N PRO A 595 24.99 2.29 -3.49
CA PRO A 595 24.84 1.02 -2.81
C PRO A 595 25.65 -0.07 -3.51
N LEU A 596 26.09 -1.06 -2.74
CA LEU A 596 26.88 -2.18 -3.24
C LEU A 596 26.07 -2.96 -4.28
N GLU A 597 24.78 -3.17 -4.02
CA GLU A 597 23.86 -3.92 -4.87
C GLU A 597 23.68 -3.28 -6.26
N ALA A 598 23.75 -1.94 -6.36
CA ALA A 598 23.72 -1.25 -7.65
C ALA A 598 25.06 -1.36 -8.41
N SER A 599 26.15 -1.55 -7.68
CA SER A 599 27.52 -1.58 -8.21
C SER A 599 28.05 -3.02 -8.39
N LEU A 600 27.23 -4.02 -8.07
CA LEU A 600 27.59 -5.42 -7.97
C LEU A 600 28.26 -5.98 -9.24
N PRO A 601 27.73 -5.75 -10.47
CA PRO A 601 28.38 -6.24 -11.68
C PRO A 601 29.75 -5.59 -11.93
N ALA A 602 29.87 -4.28 -11.69
CA ALA A 602 31.12 -3.55 -11.88
C ALA A 602 32.18 -3.99 -10.85
N LEU A 603 31.78 -4.20 -9.59
CA LEU A 603 32.65 -4.75 -8.54
C LEU A 603 33.12 -6.17 -8.87
N GLN A 604 32.26 -7.02 -9.43
CA GLN A 604 32.66 -8.36 -9.85
C GLN A 604 33.70 -8.32 -10.99
N ARG A 605 33.51 -7.44 -11.99
CA ARG A 605 34.50 -7.22 -13.06
C ARG A 605 35.82 -6.70 -12.52
N LEU A 606 35.78 -5.78 -11.55
CA LEU A 606 36.96 -5.28 -10.84
C LEU A 606 37.71 -6.44 -10.17
N LEU A 607 37.01 -7.28 -9.39
CA LEU A 607 37.60 -8.43 -8.69
C LEU A 607 38.21 -9.48 -9.63
N LEU A 608 37.71 -9.59 -10.87
CA LEU A 608 38.26 -10.48 -11.89
C LEU A 608 39.52 -9.92 -12.56
N ARG A 609 39.71 -8.60 -12.54
CA ARG A 609 40.85 -7.91 -13.17
C ARG A 609 41.96 -7.58 -12.17
N SER A 610 41.59 -7.24 -10.94
CA SER A 610 42.51 -6.88 -9.87
C SER A 610 43.27 -8.10 -9.35
N GLY A 611 44.59 -7.97 -9.24
CA GLY A 611 45.48 -8.95 -8.62
C GLY A 611 45.54 -8.83 -7.09
N LEU A 612 44.96 -7.76 -6.53
CA LEU A 612 44.90 -7.57 -5.08
C LEU A 612 43.99 -8.60 -4.38
N PRO A 613 44.27 -8.91 -3.10
CA PRO A 613 43.47 -9.85 -2.32
C PRO A 613 42.01 -9.43 -2.12
N LEU A 614 41.76 -8.14 -1.82
CA LEU A 614 40.43 -7.54 -1.61
C LEU A 614 39.46 -8.44 -0.80
N PRO A 615 39.86 -8.86 0.42
CA PRO A 615 39.24 -9.99 1.11
C PRO A 615 37.78 -9.75 1.49
N ALA A 616 37.40 -8.55 1.93
CA ALA A 616 36.02 -8.28 2.33
C ALA A 616 35.07 -8.30 1.12
N LEU A 617 35.50 -7.74 -0.02
CA LEU A 617 34.73 -7.79 -1.26
C LEU A 617 34.59 -9.21 -1.80
N ARG A 618 35.69 -10.00 -1.87
CA ARG A 618 35.64 -11.38 -2.37
C ARG A 618 34.81 -12.30 -1.46
N GLN A 619 34.93 -12.16 -0.14
CA GLN A 619 34.12 -12.94 0.81
C GLN A 619 32.61 -12.70 0.60
N TYR A 620 32.21 -11.46 0.34
CA TYR A 620 30.82 -11.14 0.08
C TYR A 620 30.35 -11.58 -1.32
N LEU A 621 31.06 -11.14 -2.36
CA LEU A 621 30.61 -11.23 -3.75
C LEU A 621 30.89 -12.58 -4.41
N GLN A 622 31.96 -13.28 -4.01
CA GLN A 622 32.41 -14.53 -4.65
C GLN A 622 32.20 -15.75 -3.75
N GLN A 623 32.28 -15.59 -2.42
CA GLN A 623 32.14 -16.68 -1.46
C GLN A 623 30.75 -16.74 -0.80
N GLY A 624 29.90 -15.71 -1.00
CA GLY A 624 28.53 -15.67 -0.48
C GLY A 624 28.43 -15.58 1.03
N MET A 625 29.48 -15.13 1.72
CA MET A 625 29.47 -15.00 3.18
C MET A 625 28.52 -13.88 3.62
N THR A 626 27.87 -14.07 4.76
CA THR A 626 26.99 -13.06 5.35
C THR A 626 27.81 -11.88 5.88
N PRO A 627 27.23 -10.66 5.93
CA PRO A 627 27.91 -9.50 6.51
C PRO A 627 28.40 -9.74 7.96
N ALA A 628 27.71 -10.57 8.73
CA ALA A 628 28.10 -10.89 10.11
C ALA A 628 29.37 -11.74 10.17
N GLU A 629 29.48 -12.76 9.30
CA GLU A 629 30.67 -13.60 9.19
C GLU A 629 31.88 -12.79 8.70
N ILE A 630 31.69 -11.90 7.72
CA ILE A 630 32.78 -11.06 7.20
C ILE A 630 33.29 -10.08 8.26
N VAL A 631 32.38 -9.45 9.02
CA VAL A 631 32.76 -8.58 10.15
C VAL A 631 33.64 -9.34 11.14
N HIS A 632 33.30 -10.60 11.43
CA HIS A 632 34.11 -11.44 12.31
C HIS A 632 35.46 -11.81 11.68
N ASN A 633 35.47 -12.28 10.44
CA ASN A 633 36.67 -12.75 9.73
C ASN A 633 37.70 -11.65 9.49
N VAL A 634 37.25 -10.42 9.22
CA VAL A 634 38.11 -9.26 8.94
C VAL A 634 38.39 -8.44 10.21
N GLY A 635 37.79 -8.78 11.35
CA GLY A 635 38.01 -8.09 12.64
C GLY A 635 37.44 -6.67 12.67
N LEU A 636 36.25 -6.46 12.11
CA LEU A 636 35.61 -5.14 12.02
C LEU A 636 34.63 -4.89 13.17
N SER A 637 34.36 -3.62 13.47
CA SER A 637 33.45 -3.23 14.56
C SER A 637 31.96 -3.38 14.24
N GLY A 638 31.60 -3.69 12.99
CA GLY A 638 30.21 -3.90 12.56
C GLY A 638 29.96 -3.54 11.09
N ARG A 639 28.69 -3.54 10.70
CA ARG A 639 28.26 -3.35 9.29
C ARG A 639 28.70 -2.02 8.68
N LYS A 640 28.72 -0.92 9.46
CA LYS A 640 29.19 0.39 8.97
C LYS A 640 30.68 0.35 8.60
N ALA A 641 31.50 -0.28 9.44
CA ALA A 641 32.92 -0.47 9.17
C ALA A 641 33.15 -1.41 7.97
N LEU A 642 32.31 -2.45 7.81
CA LEU A 642 32.33 -3.31 6.63
C LEU A 642 32.03 -2.56 5.34
N VAL A 643 31.01 -1.70 5.32
CA VAL A 643 30.72 -0.87 4.14
C VAL A 643 31.88 0.05 3.81
N ALA A 644 32.50 0.70 4.82
CA ALA A 644 33.70 1.51 4.59
C ALA A 644 34.86 0.68 4.04
N ARG A 645 35.07 -0.53 4.56
CA ARG A 645 36.11 -1.45 4.08
C ARG A 645 35.89 -1.89 2.64
N TRP A 646 34.66 -2.23 2.25
CA TRP A 646 34.34 -2.55 0.86
C TRP A 646 34.63 -1.39 -0.10
N ARG A 647 34.33 -0.15 0.30
CA ARG A 647 34.61 1.04 -0.52
C ARG A 647 36.12 1.29 -0.64
N GLN A 648 36.86 1.11 0.45
CA GLN A 648 38.32 1.19 0.45
C GLN A 648 38.93 0.14 -0.49
N GLU A 649 38.51 -1.13 -0.38
CA GLU A 649 39.00 -2.21 -1.24
C GLU A 649 38.65 -1.97 -2.72
N ALA A 650 37.48 -1.40 -3.01
CA ALA A 650 37.15 -0.99 -4.36
C ALA A 650 38.09 0.11 -4.88
N ALA A 651 38.39 1.13 -4.05
CA ALA A 651 39.34 2.18 -4.41
C ALA A 651 40.77 1.64 -4.64
N GLU A 652 41.21 0.69 -3.81
CA GLU A 652 42.52 0.03 -3.95
C GLU A 652 42.59 -0.78 -5.25
N GLY A 653 41.57 -1.59 -5.56
CA GLY A 653 41.49 -2.33 -6.82
C GLY A 653 41.43 -1.42 -8.05
N MET A 654 40.72 -0.29 -7.94
CA MET A 654 40.68 0.72 -9.00
C MET A 654 42.02 1.40 -9.25
N ALA A 655 42.84 1.61 -8.21
CA ALA A 655 44.15 2.25 -8.33
C ALA A 655 45.24 1.31 -8.88
N GLU A 656 45.03 -0.01 -8.82
CA GLU A 656 45.92 -1.03 -9.38
C GLU A 656 45.83 -1.11 -10.92
N LEU A 657 44.62 -0.98 -11.45
CA LEU A 657 44.31 -1.09 -12.88
C LEU A 657 44.50 0.26 -13.59
#